data_AF-A0A9J7M9I9-F1
#
_entry.id   AF-A0A9J7M9I9-F1
#
_cell.length_a   1.000
_cell.length_b   1.000
_cell.length_c   1.000
_cell.angle_alpha   90.00
_cell.angle_beta   90.00
_cell.angle_gamma   90.00
#
_symmetry.space_group_name_H-M   'P 1'
#
loop_
_entity.id
_entity.type
_entity.pdbx_description
1 polymer ?
#
loop_
_entity_poly.entity_id
_entity_poly.type
_entity_poly.pdbx_seq_one_letter_code
_entity_poly.pdbx_strand_id
1 'polypeptide(L)'
;MPTQIHFHVVVLAIVFGLASANLVRLAPRTEYVYDYAAQSRLGDVALLVTSAKVHIRVLNITSDGQLCQLHIERFSQHANGKNDHSRHWDMSRWFSFLFSHHGEVTEVFHPTDEDLEVLNIKKALVGTLSARLHASDKVLKEGRIWLYQLNETGHEGDHTSTYKVNPTQEGLVFHRTKHGHVVENAKAKHEKKITYSSELGVARTVLVDEAFTAPRETPKGFDPRAGLPGDPDKHRQLQGDQFELPVMHANSSSQMTLVGMKPFADAVTPPSNLTNGSIIITHPKLPALNLTQIKDAILGNLTCVRNHNRKEESMQRQQCFFQLFALMDRLSEDDLGILVHQHVKVNYSDSVEEENCNIMVDALGSLGSAAAQRLLTKTVLQVRGASAQLIQRMLISFVTMKTPPVKEFVMALEELCFATKIEFEDPKDEWIVHSTAVLILGVVADRLKETDKERAKSLVGKLEDSVGIHDPWHHRHLRSTLTDDEINKHYHHKATLLESLGNAEFDSSFDHLLSYINNTDSPPLLRRSALSAIRKYDHHEAASLLLDSALFDEEEHVRYHAALQYQRHPKALNLLKIKQSMANGSISIDHYLDDLERNSHLRQRRGVKGIFDPIELCLNLPGIDWQKKIGTNDIGAEFGLVVRNIFDFNIGLLTAI
;
A
#
# COMPACT_ATOMS: atom_id res chain seq x y z
N MET A 1 -0.03 -86.03 32.10
CA MET A 1 -0.90 -85.46 31.05
C MET A 1 -2.23 -85.08 31.68
N PRO A 2 -2.92 -83.99 31.29
CA PRO A 2 -2.37 -82.73 30.75
C PRO A 2 -3.17 -81.44 31.14
N THR A 3 -2.47 -80.30 31.07
CA THR A 3 -2.83 -78.97 30.48
C THR A 3 -4.12 -78.19 30.80
N GLN A 4 -3.98 -76.89 31.18
CA GLN A 4 -4.17 -75.66 30.35
C GLN A 4 -4.19 -74.42 31.29
N ILE A 5 -3.17 -73.55 31.32
CA ILE A 5 -2.91 -72.36 30.47
C ILE A 5 -4.08 -71.35 30.41
N HIS A 6 -3.95 -70.23 31.12
CA HIS A 6 -4.35 -68.93 30.59
C HIS A 6 -3.38 -67.82 31.00
N PHE A 7 -3.16 -66.95 30.03
CA PHE A 7 -2.05 -66.04 29.82
C PHE A 7 -2.20 -64.71 30.56
N HIS A 8 -1.04 -64.11 30.84
CA HIS A 8 -0.79 -62.71 31.17
C HIS A 8 -1.63 -61.69 30.39
N VAL A 9 -2.11 -60.65 31.08
CA VAL A 9 -1.81 -59.25 30.71
C VAL A 9 -1.67 -58.46 32.02
N VAL A 10 -0.42 -58.29 32.45
CA VAL A 10 -0.04 -57.18 33.35
C VAL A 10 -0.41 -55.92 32.59
N VAL A 11 -1.33 -55.14 33.16
CA VAL A 11 -1.60 -53.75 32.80
C VAL A 11 -0.33 -52.96 33.15
N LEU A 12 0.69 -53.10 32.32
CA LEU A 12 1.64 -52.05 32.07
C LEU A 12 0.78 -50.98 31.41
N ALA A 13 0.30 -50.04 32.22
CA ALA A 13 -0.15 -48.77 31.72
C ALA A 13 1.07 -48.19 30.99
N ILE A 14 1.12 -48.50 29.69
CA ILE A 14 1.95 -47.84 28.73
C ILE A 14 1.46 -46.40 28.80
N VAL A 15 2.14 -45.61 29.64
CA VAL A 15 2.33 -44.19 29.42
C VAL A 15 3.07 -44.12 28.08
N PHE A 16 2.31 -44.32 26.99
CA PHE A 16 2.62 -43.77 25.70
C PHE A 16 2.49 -42.27 25.94
N GLY A 17 3.55 -41.68 26.53
CA GLY A 17 3.84 -40.30 26.25
C GLY A 17 3.80 -40.21 24.73
N LEU A 18 2.81 -39.48 24.22
CA LEU A 18 2.82 -39.00 22.86
C LEU A 18 4.19 -38.36 22.70
N ALA A 19 5.12 -39.09 22.08
CA ALA A 19 6.42 -38.59 21.74
C ALA A 19 6.16 -37.54 20.66
N SER A 20 5.86 -36.32 21.09
CA SER A 20 5.86 -35.17 20.21
C SER A 20 7.24 -35.15 19.57
N ALA A 21 7.26 -35.13 18.24
CA ALA A 21 8.49 -35.05 17.47
C ALA A 21 9.08 -33.65 17.62
N ASN A 22 9.61 -33.34 18.79
CA ASN A 22 10.31 -32.09 19.05
C ASN A 22 11.68 -32.25 18.43
N LEU A 23 11.80 -31.76 17.19
CA LEU A 23 13.04 -31.89 16.46
C LEU A 23 14.16 -31.13 17.15
N VAL A 24 13.84 -29.99 17.80
CA VAL A 24 14.79 -29.15 18.55
C VAL A 24 14.60 -29.35 20.05
N ARG A 25 15.61 -29.90 20.71
CA ARG A 25 15.66 -30.05 22.17
C ARG A 25 17.06 -29.73 22.68
N LEU A 26 17.27 -28.48 23.06
CA LEU A 26 18.48 -28.09 23.77
C LEU A 26 18.50 -28.80 25.12
N ALA A 27 19.59 -29.49 25.44
CA ALA A 27 19.75 -30.18 26.70
C ALA A 27 19.75 -29.16 27.85
N PRO A 28 18.94 -29.37 28.91
CA PRO A 28 18.98 -28.49 30.07
C PRO A 28 20.38 -28.48 30.69
N ARG A 29 20.75 -27.36 31.32
CA ARG A 29 22.09 -27.17 31.92
C ARG A 29 23.25 -27.35 30.93
N THR A 30 23.01 -27.04 29.67
CA THR A 30 24.04 -27.03 28.62
C THR A 30 24.15 -25.64 28.01
N GLU A 31 25.39 -25.23 27.82
CA GLU A 31 25.76 -24.03 27.06
C GLU A 31 26.25 -24.45 25.68
N TYR A 32 25.66 -23.86 24.65
CA TYR A 32 26.00 -24.08 23.24
C TYR A 32 26.78 -22.89 22.71
N VAL A 33 28.00 -23.13 22.22
CA VAL A 33 28.91 -22.08 21.75
C VAL A 33 28.91 -22.05 20.23
N TYR A 34 28.60 -20.88 19.66
CA TYR A 34 28.52 -20.64 18.23
C TYR A 34 29.47 -19.53 17.80
N ASP A 35 30.13 -19.72 16.66
CA ASP A 35 30.81 -18.67 15.91
C ASP A 35 29.89 -18.16 14.81
N TYR A 36 29.78 -16.84 14.69
CA TYR A 36 28.99 -16.13 13.70
C TYR A 36 29.90 -15.25 12.84
N ALA A 37 29.69 -15.31 11.53
CA ALA A 37 30.33 -14.43 10.58
C ALA A 37 29.29 -13.97 9.56
N ALA A 38 29.29 -12.68 9.22
CA ALA A 38 28.42 -12.14 8.19
C ALA A 38 29.14 -11.08 7.35
N GLN A 39 28.74 -11.01 6.09
CA GLN A 39 29.23 -10.05 5.13
C GLN A 39 28.03 -9.44 4.40
N SER A 40 27.85 -8.13 4.54
CA SER A 40 26.76 -7.38 3.91
C SER A 40 27.35 -6.30 3.01
N ARG A 41 26.97 -6.30 1.74
CA ARG A 41 27.42 -5.34 0.72
C ARG A 41 26.23 -4.50 0.27
N LEU A 42 26.34 -3.18 0.38
CA LEU A 42 25.41 -2.21 -0.18
C LEU A 42 26.04 -1.63 -1.45
N GLY A 43 25.69 -2.19 -2.61
CA GLY A 43 26.28 -1.86 -3.90
C GLY A 43 27.81 -1.70 -3.87
N ASP A 44 28.29 -0.62 -4.47
CA ASP A 44 29.70 -0.21 -4.43
C ASP A 44 29.99 0.78 -3.28
N VAL A 45 29.03 1.01 -2.39
CA VAL A 45 29.10 2.05 -1.35
C VAL A 45 29.79 1.52 -0.09
N ALA A 46 29.35 0.34 0.37
CA ALA A 46 29.80 -0.18 1.65
C ALA A 46 29.86 -1.70 1.69
N LEU A 47 30.91 -2.21 2.35
CA LEU A 47 31.06 -3.58 2.77
C LEU A 47 31.15 -3.64 4.29
N LEU A 48 30.15 -4.24 4.93
CA LEU A 48 30.14 -4.53 6.36
C LEU A 48 30.50 -5.99 6.60
N VAL A 49 31.46 -6.21 7.49
CA VAL A 49 31.85 -7.55 7.95
C VAL A 49 31.62 -7.61 9.44
N THR A 50 30.78 -8.55 9.88
CA THR A 50 30.44 -8.75 11.29
C THR A 50 30.96 -10.11 11.74
N SER A 51 31.58 -10.18 12.90
CA SER A 51 31.93 -11.43 13.56
C SER A 51 31.47 -11.43 15.00
N ALA A 52 30.97 -12.57 15.48
CA ALA A 52 30.56 -12.70 16.87
C ALA A 52 30.81 -14.12 17.37
N LYS A 53 31.04 -14.25 18.67
CA LYS A 53 31.06 -15.53 19.36
C LYS A 53 29.99 -15.50 20.44
N VAL A 54 29.01 -16.38 20.32
CA VAL A 54 27.79 -16.35 21.11
C VAL A 54 27.54 -17.67 21.83
N HIS A 55 26.94 -17.58 23.00
CA HIS A 55 26.64 -18.69 23.89
C HIS A 55 25.13 -18.72 24.11
N ILE A 56 24.50 -19.86 23.83
CA ILE A 56 23.09 -20.10 24.11
C ILE A 56 22.98 -20.99 25.35
N ARG A 57 22.33 -20.48 26.41
CA ARG A 57 22.15 -21.20 27.67
C ARG A 57 20.68 -21.51 27.89
N VAL A 58 20.35 -22.76 28.19
CA VAL A 58 18.98 -23.16 28.52
C VAL A 58 18.71 -22.83 29.99
N LEU A 59 17.83 -21.85 30.25
CA LEU A 59 17.47 -21.40 31.59
C LEU A 59 16.34 -22.24 32.19
N ASN A 60 15.27 -22.45 31.43
CA ASN A 60 14.10 -23.17 31.87
C ASN A 60 13.39 -23.88 30.70
N ILE A 61 12.62 -24.93 31.00
CA ILE A 61 11.76 -25.62 30.05
C ILE A 61 10.32 -25.32 30.45
N THR A 62 9.53 -24.83 29.51
CA THR A 62 8.12 -24.42 29.68
C THR A 62 7.22 -25.30 28.82
N SER A 63 5.89 -25.18 28.99
CA SER A 63 4.92 -25.82 28.10
C SER A 63 5.10 -25.38 26.65
N ASP A 64 5.48 -24.12 26.44
CA ASP A 64 5.46 -23.47 25.12
C ASP A 64 6.83 -23.55 24.41
N GLY A 65 7.87 -23.98 25.12
CA GLY A 65 9.23 -24.12 24.57
C GLY A 65 10.31 -24.09 25.65
N GLN A 66 11.50 -23.65 25.26
CA GLN A 66 12.66 -23.53 26.12
C GLN A 66 13.04 -22.05 26.26
N LEU A 67 13.10 -21.56 27.50
CA LEU A 67 13.60 -20.22 27.78
C LEU A 67 15.13 -20.26 27.74
N CYS A 68 15.70 -19.51 26.81
CA CYS A 68 17.13 -19.49 26.53
C CYS A 68 17.71 -18.09 26.78
N GLN A 69 18.97 -18.02 27.19
CA GLN A 69 19.74 -16.78 27.27
C GLN A 69 20.74 -16.70 26.12
N LEU A 70 20.86 -15.53 25.50
CA LEU A 70 21.98 -15.18 24.62
C LEU A 70 23.05 -14.48 25.46
N HIS A 71 24.27 -15.01 25.42
CA HIS A 71 25.45 -14.32 25.94
C HIS A 71 26.48 -14.13 24.83
N ILE A 72 26.92 -12.90 24.60
CA ILE A 72 27.88 -12.56 23.54
C ILE A 72 29.27 -12.45 24.19
N GLU A 73 30.16 -13.41 23.90
CA GLU A 73 31.54 -13.40 24.40
C GLU A 73 32.36 -12.32 23.69
N ARG A 74 32.22 -12.24 22.36
CA ARG A 74 32.94 -11.29 21.50
C ARG A 74 32.06 -10.84 20.36
N PHE A 75 32.20 -9.58 19.98
CA PHE A 75 31.55 -8.99 18.83
C PHE A 75 32.50 -8.00 18.16
N SER A 76 32.59 -8.04 16.83
CA SER A 76 33.27 -7.02 16.03
C SER A 76 32.50 -6.75 14.76
N GLN A 77 32.55 -5.49 14.31
CA GLN A 77 32.03 -5.08 13.02
C GLN A 77 33.03 -4.13 12.35
N HIS A 78 33.24 -4.34 11.05
CA HIS A 78 34.16 -3.57 10.23
C HIS A 78 33.42 -3.06 9.01
N ALA A 79 33.63 -1.79 8.65
CA ALA A 79 33.08 -1.19 7.44
C ALA A 79 34.22 -0.79 6.51
N ASN A 80 34.20 -1.28 5.27
CA ASN A 80 35.20 -0.97 4.23
C ASN A 80 36.66 -1.22 4.69
N GLY A 81 36.88 -2.26 5.50
CA GLY A 81 38.20 -2.62 6.02
C GLY A 81 38.75 -1.71 7.12
N LYS A 82 38.00 -0.69 7.57
CA LYS A 82 38.31 0.08 8.76
C LYS A 82 37.51 -0.45 9.95
N ASN A 83 38.17 -0.62 11.09
CA ASN A 83 37.49 -0.87 12.34
C ASN A 83 36.65 0.36 12.67
N ASP A 84 35.34 0.18 12.85
CA ASP A 84 34.51 1.24 13.42
C ASP A 84 34.74 1.28 14.93
N HIS A 85 35.91 1.77 15.35
CA HIS A 85 36.26 1.96 16.76
C HIS A 85 35.45 3.08 17.44
N SER A 86 34.56 3.77 16.70
CA SER A 86 33.81 4.90 17.24
C SER A 86 32.63 4.48 18.11
N ARG A 87 32.14 3.24 17.97
CA ARG A 87 30.94 2.74 18.65
C ARG A 87 31.31 1.78 19.79
N HIS A 88 31.12 2.22 21.03
CA HIS A 88 31.29 1.38 22.22
C HIS A 88 29.96 0.68 22.52
N TRP A 89 29.72 -0.47 21.88
CA TRP A 89 28.53 -1.28 22.15
C TRP A 89 28.72 -2.14 23.41
N ASP A 90 27.84 -1.99 24.40
CA ASP A 90 27.78 -2.90 25.55
C ASP A 90 26.93 -4.13 25.22
N MET A 91 27.58 -5.17 24.72
CA MET A 91 26.92 -6.45 24.40
C MET A 91 26.64 -7.33 25.64
N SER A 92 27.10 -6.93 26.83
CA SER A 92 27.07 -7.78 28.03
C SER A 92 25.70 -7.85 28.72
N ARG A 93 24.84 -6.86 28.46
CA ARG A 93 23.51 -6.75 29.06
C ARG A 93 22.60 -7.93 28.71
N TRP A 94 21.66 -8.21 29.61
CA TRP A 94 20.78 -9.38 29.54
C TRP A 94 19.96 -9.44 28.24
N PHE A 95 19.91 -10.61 27.62
CA PHE A 95 18.94 -10.92 26.56
C PHE A 95 18.56 -12.38 26.64
N SER A 96 17.27 -12.65 26.72
CA SER A 96 16.72 -14.01 26.70
C SER A 96 15.57 -14.11 25.71
N PHE A 97 15.24 -15.33 25.29
CA PHE A 97 14.23 -15.57 24.28
C PHE A 97 13.54 -16.91 24.51
N LEU A 98 12.28 -17.00 24.10
CA LEU A 98 11.52 -18.24 24.14
C LEU A 98 11.71 -18.97 22.80
N PHE A 99 12.29 -20.17 22.88
CA PHE A 99 12.53 -21.03 21.73
C PHE A 99 11.51 -22.15 21.71
N SER A 100 10.57 -22.10 20.78
CA SER A 100 9.47 -23.05 20.68
C SER A 100 9.97 -24.48 20.41
N HIS A 101 9.09 -25.46 20.66
CA HIS A 101 9.35 -26.87 20.31
C HIS A 101 9.54 -27.10 18.80
N HIS A 102 9.14 -26.13 17.96
CA HIS A 102 9.31 -26.17 16.51
C HIS A 102 10.59 -25.48 16.02
N GLY A 103 11.36 -24.84 16.91
CA GLY A 103 12.63 -24.17 16.57
C GLY A 103 12.50 -22.69 16.16
N GLU A 104 11.32 -22.10 16.26
CA GLU A 104 11.13 -20.65 16.08
C GLU A 104 11.22 -19.90 17.42
N VAL A 105 11.72 -18.66 17.36
CA VAL A 105 11.76 -17.73 18.47
C VAL A 105 10.46 -16.93 18.46
N THR A 106 9.65 -17.11 19.50
CA THR A 106 8.32 -16.49 19.60
C THR A 106 8.36 -15.17 20.36
N GLU A 107 9.22 -15.08 21.38
CA GLU A 107 9.31 -13.92 22.28
C GLU A 107 10.77 -13.62 22.65
N VAL A 108 11.06 -12.34 22.90
CA VAL A 108 12.36 -11.89 23.41
C VAL A 108 12.19 -11.03 24.66
N PHE A 109 13.16 -11.10 25.57
CA PHE A 109 13.16 -10.40 26.84
C PHE A 109 14.48 -9.66 27.02
N HIS A 110 14.38 -8.36 27.30
CA HIS A 110 15.54 -7.48 27.46
C HIS A 110 15.23 -6.34 28.45
N PRO A 111 16.25 -5.66 29.01
CA PRO A 111 16.06 -4.46 29.81
C PRO A 111 15.32 -3.36 29.03
N THR A 112 14.47 -2.60 29.72
CA THR A 112 13.69 -1.50 29.12
C THR A 112 14.55 -0.36 28.56
N ASP A 113 15.78 -0.22 29.05
CA ASP A 113 16.75 0.82 28.73
C ASP A 113 17.93 0.29 27.91
N GLU A 114 17.79 -0.88 27.28
CA GLU A 114 18.79 -1.44 26.36
C GLU A 114 18.99 -0.54 25.14
N ASP A 115 20.24 -0.40 24.69
CA ASP A 115 20.53 0.34 23.45
C ASP A 115 19.86 -0.36 22.26
N LEU A 116 19.16 0.41 21.43
CA LEU A 116 18.32 -0.16 20.37
C LEU A 116 19.14 -0.84 19.27
N GLU A 117 20.33 -0.31 18.96
CA GLU A 117 21.23 -0.91 17.98
C GLU A 117 21.77 -2.25 18.52
N VAL A 118 22.22 -2.27 19.78
CA VAL A 118 22.62 -3.50 20.47
C VAL A 118 21.49 -4.51 20.52
N LEU A 119 20.27 -4.08 20.85
CA LEU A 119 19.08 -4.93 20.87
C LEU A 119 18.81 -5.55 19.50
N ASN A 120 18.88 -4.76 18.43
CA ASN A 120 18.68 -5.25 17.06
C ASN A 120 19.76 -6.24 16.64
N ILE A 121 21.01 -6.03 17.05
CA ILE A 121 22.11 -6.99 16.82
C ILE A 121 21.82 -8.31 17.54
N LYS A 122 21.41 -8.27 18.82
CA LYS A 122 21.04 -9.46 19.60
C LYS A 122 19.86 -10.21 18.98
N LYS A 123 18.83 -9.48 18.53
CA LYS A 123 17.71 -10.04 17.76
C LYS A 123 18.22 -10.73 16.49
N ALA A 124 19.04 -10.07 15.68
CA ALA A 124 19.59 -10.63 14.42
C ALA A 124 20.39 -11.92 14.64
N LEU A 125 21.23 -11.97 15.67
CA LEU A 125 21.98 -13.19 16.04
C LEU A 125 21.05 -14.34 16.39
N VAL A 126 20.02 -14.09 17.18
CA VAL A 126 19.05 -15.11 17.60
C VAL A 126 18.13 -15.52 16.45
N GLY A 127 17.71 -14.61 15.57
CA GLY A 127 16.89 -14.99 14.43
C GLY A 127 17.65 -15.69 13.32
N THR A 128 18.99 -15.59 13.30
CA THR A 128 19.83 -16.52 12.55
C THR A 128 19.59 -17.97 12.98
N LEU A 129 19.29 -18.25 14.25
CA LEU A 129 18.93 -19.59 14.72
C LEU A 129 17.43 -19.91 14.57
N SER A 130 16.56 -18.90 14.62
CA SER A 130 15.10 -19.06 14.53
C SER A 130 14.63 -19.62 13.18
N ALA A 131 13.95 -20.75 13.19
CA ALA A 131 13.26 -21.29 12.02
C ALA A 131 12.21 -22.32 12.44
N ARG A 132 11.03 -22.28 11.84
CA ARG A 132 9.98 -23.27 12.13
C ARG A 132 10.24 -24.59 11.39
N LEU A 133 11.03 -25.47 11.99
CA LEU A 133 11.50 -26.73 11.40
C LEU A 133 10.39 -27.80 11.27
N HIS A 134 9.22 -27.56 11.86
CA HIS A 134 8.05 -28.44 11.79
C HIS A 134 6.75 -27.68 11.55
N ALA A 135 5.94 -28.16 10.60
CA ALA A 135 4.60 -27.63 10.33
C ALA A 135 3.50 -28.22 11.24
N SER A 136 3.77 -29.35 11.91
CA SER A 136 2.86 -29.99 12.89
C SER A 136 3.64 -30.94 13.81
N ASP A 137 3.03 -31.35 14.93
CA ASP A 137 3.57 -32.34 15.88
C ASP A 137 3.74 -33.77 15.31
N LYS A 138 3.46 -33.97 14.02
CA LYS A 138 3.62 -35.27 13.35
C LYS A 138 5.09 -35.55 13.07
N VAL A 139 5.52 -36.75 13.48
CA VAL A 139 6.88 -37.29 13.27
C VAL A 139 7.24 -37.31 11.78
N LEU A 140 8.38 -36.72 11.43
CA LEU A 140 8.96 -36.83 10.08
C LEU A 140 9.33 -38.30 9.81
N LYS A 141 8.66 -38.94 8.83
CA LYS A 141 8.92 -40.34 8.45
C LYS A 141 10.24 -40.48 7.68
N GLU A 142 11.19 -41.26 8.22
CA GLU A 142 12.52 -41.49 7.63
C GLU A 142 12.50 -41.78 6.11
N GLY A 143 13.52 -41.27 5.41
CA GLY A 143 13.80 -41.61 4.00
C GLY A 143 13.04 -40.83 2.93
N ARG A 144 12.25 -39.80 3.27
CA ARG A 144 11.56 -38.95 2.28
C ARG A 144 12.06 -37.51 2.34
N ILE A 145 12.07 -36.84 1.18
CA ILE A 145 12.21 -35.39 1.12
C ILE A 145 10.88 -34.78 1.57
N TRP A 146 10.92 -33.84 2.50
CA TRP A 146 9.73 -33.13 2.96
C TRP A 146 9.67 -31.74 2.35
N LEU A 147 8.48 -31.34 1.92
CA LEU A 147 8.20 -30.00 1.44
C LEU A 147 6.98 -29.46 2.19
N TYR A 148 7.09 -28.29 2.80
CA TYR A 148 5.95 -27.61 3.43
C TYR A 148 6.06 -26.10 3.31
N GLN A 149 4.92 -25.42 3.43
CA GLN A 149 4.81 -23.97 3.41
C GLN A 149 4.00 -23.53 4.63
N LEU A 150 4.44 -22.45 5.29
CA LEU A 150 3.81 -21.92 6.49
C LEU A 150 4.09 -20.42 6.63
N ASN A 151 3.36 -19.78 7.53
CA ASN A 151 3.64 -18.40 7.94
C ASN A 151 4.49 -18.40 9.21
N GLU A 152 5.51 -17.55 9.24
CA GLU A 152 6.41 -17.36 10.38
C GLU A 152 6.75 -15.87 10.56
N THR A 153 7.18 -15.51 11.77
CA THR A 153 7.61 -14.15 12.10
C THR A 153 9.14 -14.09 12.08
N GLY A 154 9.70 -13.21 11.25
CA GLY A 154 11.15 -12.96 11.16
C GLY A 154 11.53 -11.56 11.57
N HIS A 155 12.76 -11.16 11.26
CA HIS A 155 13.28 -9.82 11.55
C HIS A 155 12.52 -8.68 10.87
N GLU A 156 11.92 -8.97 9.71
CA GLU A 156 11.12 -8.01 8.94
C GLU A 156 9.62 -8.07 9.27
N GLY A 157 9.19 -8.97 10.17
CA GLY A 157 7.78 -9.25 10.43
C GLY A 157 7.29 -10.56 9.84
N ASP A 158 5.98 -10.66 9.69
CA ASP A 158 5.29 -11.86 9.25
C ASP A 158 5.49 -12.10 7.75
N HIS A 159 5.82 -13.33 7.41
CA HIS A 159 6.03 -13.73 6.02
C HIS A 159 5.71 -15.21 5.82
N THR A 160 5.55 -15.58 4.56
CA THR A 160 5.36 -16.97 4.16
C THR A 160 6.69 -17.58 3.74
N SER A 161 6.99 -18.78 4.23
CA SER A 161 8.23 -19.50 3.94
C SER A 161 7.93 -20.91 3.42
N THR A 162 8.73 -21.36 2.45
CA THR A 162 8.75 -22.76 1.98
C THR A 162 9.99 -23.45 2.50
N TYR A 163 9.82 -24.67 3.03
CA TYR A 163 10.88 -25.53 3.51
C TYR A 163 11.00 -26.77 2.65
N LYS A 164 12.24 -27.12 2.30
CA LYS A 164 12.65 -28.40 1.73
C LYS A 164 13.62 -29.08 2.68
N VAL A 165 13.28 -30.27 3.14
CA VAL A 165 14.08 -31.02 4.13
C VAL A 165 14.64 -32.27 3.48
N ASN A 166 15.96 -32.43 3.54
CA ASN A 166 16.67 -33.58 2.99
C ASN A 166 17.35 -34.35 4.12
N PRO A 167 17.12 -35.67 4.25
CA PRO A 167 17.91 -36.50 5.15
C PRO A 167 19.34 -36.66 4.63
N THR A 168 20.29 -36.73 5.56
CA THR A 168 21.73 -36.96 5.31
C THR A 168 22.26 -37.99 6.31
N GLN A 169 23.48 -38.49 6.10
CA GLN A 169 24.08 -39.45 7.03
C GLN A 169 24.29 -38.88 8.44
N GLU A 170 24.51 -37.57 8.57
CA GLU A 170 24.79 -36.89 9.83
C GLU A 170 23.55 -36.27 10.51
N GLY A 171 22.39 -36.30 9.83
CA GLY A 171 21.13 -35.72 10.30
C GLY A 171 20.28 -35.13 9.19
N LEU A 172 19.71 -33.94 9.42
CA LEU A 172 18.75 -33.31 8.49
C LEU A 172 19.27 -31.98 7.96
N VAL A 173 19.00 -31.69 6.69
CA VAL A 173 19.29 -30.39 6.08
C VAL A 173 17.99 -29.73 5.68
N PHE A 174 17.68 -28.61 6.32
CA PHE A 174 16.52 -27.78 6.01
C PHE A 174 16.96 -26.64 5.08
N HIS A 175 16.26 -26.46 3.98
CA HIS A 175 16.41 -25.33 3.09
C HIS A 175 15.11 -24.53 3.10
N ARG A 176 15.17 -23.30 3.60
CA ARG A 176 14.06 -22.36 3.70
C ARG A 176 14.21 -21.28 2.64
N THR A 177 13.13 -21.02 1.92
CA THR A 177 12.99 -19.87 1.03
C THR A 177 11.86 -18.99 1.57
N LYS A 178 12.19 -17.75 1.96
CA LYS A 178 11.19 -16.76 2.36
C LYS A 178 10.61 -16.10 1.11
N HIS A 179 9.30 -15.88 1.13
CA HIS A 179 8.56 -15.23 0.04
C HIS A 179 8.06 -13.85 0.48
N GLY A 180 8.10 -12.91 -0.46
CA GLY A 180 7.70 -11.53 -0.23
C GLY A 180 8.76 -10.69 0.49
N HIS A 181 8.45 -9.39 0.62
CA HIS A 181 9.28 -8.40 1.29
C HIS A 181 8.38 -7.23 1.74
N VAL A 182 8.79 -6.50 2.79
CA VAL A 182 8.02 -5.36 3.34
C VAL A 182 7.92 -4.20 2.35
N VAL A 183 8.94 -4.04 1.49
CA VAL A 183 8.94 -3.06 0.41
C VAL A 183 8.23 -3.63 -0.82
N GLU A 184 7.08 -3.04 -1.16
CA GLU A 184 6.29 -3.38 -2.34
C GLU A 184 7.13 -3.29 -3.63
N ASN A 185 6.99 -4.29 -4.52
CA ASN A 185 7.65 -4.37 -5.83
C ASN A 185 9.20 -4.43 -5.78
N ALA A 186 9.79 -4.57 -4.60
CA ALA A 186 11.20 -4.87 -4.50
C ALA A 186 11.49 -6.31 -4.95
N LYS A 187 12.64 -6.51 -5.58
CA LYS A 187 13.14 -7.87 -5.84
C LYS A 187 13.97 -8.29 -4.63
N ALA A 188 13.42 -9.19 -3.83
CA ALA A 188 14.09 -9.73 -2.66
C ALA A 188 14.28 -11.24 -2.81
N LYS A 189 15.40 -11.73 -2.28
CA LYS A 189 15.72 -13.15 -2.12
C LYS A 189 16.18 -13.34 -0.69
N HIS A 190 15.61 -14.34 0.00
CA HIS A 190 16.10 -14.75 1.31
C HIS A 190 16.06 -16.28 1.39
N GLU A 191 17.24 -16.89 1.42
CA GLU A 191 17.44 -18.34 1.55
C GLU A 191 18.17 -18.65 2.84
N LYS A 192 17.74 -19.72 3.52
CA LYS A 192 18.37 -20.17 4.77
C LYS A 192 18.57 -21.67 4.73
N LYS A 193 19.79 -22.13 5.00
CA LYS A 193 20.16 -23.54 5.06
C LYS A 193 20.59 -23.89 6.47
N ILE A 194 19.89 -24.84 7.10
CA ILE A 194 20.16 -25.31 8.47
C ILE A 194 20.56 -26.77 8.39
N THR A 195 21.79 -27.08 8.81
CA THR A 195 22.29 -28.45 8.97
C THR A 195 22.11 -28.85 10.42
N TYR A 196 21.24 -29.81 10.65
CA TYR A 196 20.88 -30.32 11.97
C TYR A 196 21.58 -31.64 12.23
N SER A 197 22.27 -31.77 13.35
CA SER A 197 22.92 -33.01 13.77
C SER A 197 21.93 -33.86 14.57
N SER A 198 21.65 -35.07 14.10
CA SER A 198 20.81 -36.02 14.83
C SER A 198 21.50 -36.59 16.08
N GLU A 199 22.84 -36.60 16.11
CA GLU A 199 23.62 -37.01 17.29
C GLU A 199 23.55 -35.95 18.41
N LEU A 200 23.76 -34.68 18.05
CA LEU A 200 23.83 -33.59 19.02
C LEU A 200 22.46 -33.00 19.37
N GLY A 201 21.42 -33.27 18.56
CA GLY A 201 20.10 -32.68 18.74
C GLY A 201 20.11 -31.16 18.67
N VAL A 202 20.95 -30.58 17.81
CA VAL A 202 21.05 -29.13 17.56
C VAL A 202 21.47 -28.78 16.14
N ALA A 203 21.22 -27.53 15.75
CA ALA A 203 21.76 -26.95 14.52
C ALA A 203 23.29 -26.84 14.62
N ARG A 204 23.99 -27.53 13.72
CA ARG A 204 25.46 -27.51 13.60
C ARG A 204 25.92 -26.32 12.78
N THR A 205 25.26 -26.06 11.65
CA THR A 205 25.54 -24.90 10.79
C THR A 205 24.25 -24.28 10.31
N VAL A 206 24.21 -22.95 10.30
CA VAL A 206 23.14 -22.16 9.70
C VAL A 206 23.77 -21.17 8.73
N LEU A 207 23.33 -21.19 7.49
CA LEU A 207 23.73 -20.28 6.43
C LEU A 207 22.52 -19.46 6.01
N VAL A 208 22.67 -18.15 5.85
CA VAL A 208 21.61 -17.27 5.37
C VAL A 208 22.17 -16.40 4.26
N ASP A 209 21.51 -16.42 3.11
CA ASP A 209 21.83 -15.58 1.95
C ASP A 209 20.63 -14.69 1.64
N GLU A 210 20.87 -13.39 1.61
CA GLU A 210 19.87 -12.36 1.37
C GLU A 210 20.32 -11.47 0.21
N ALA A 211 19.37 -11.09 -0.64
CA ALA A 211 19.58 -10.08 -1.66
C ALA A 211 18.33 -9.20 -1.74
N PHE A 212 18.55 -7.90 -1.89
CA PHE A 212 17.50 -6.91 -2.06
C PHE A 212 17.88 -6.00 -3.22
N THR A 213 16.91 -5.72 -4.09
CA THR A 213 17.02 -4.68 -5.12
C THR A 213 15.77 -3.82 -5.03
N ALA A 214 15.99 -2.50 -4.93
CA ALA A 214 14.92 -1.52 -4.89
C ALA A 214 13.98 -1.68 -6.11
N PRO A 215 12.69 -1.32 -5.97
CA PRO A 215 11.73 -1.39 -7.07
C PRO A 215 12.26 -0.68 -8.32
N ARG A 216 12.24 -1.39 -9.45
CA ARG A 216 12.62 -0.84 -10.77
C ARG A 216 11.41 -0.55 -11.66
N GLU A 217 10.23 -0.87 -11.16
CA GLU A 217 8.97 -0.67 -11.85
C GLU A 217 8.14 0.28 -10.99
N THR A 218 7.29 1.07 -11.65
CA THR A 218 6.33 1.90 -10.94
C THR A 218 5.44 1.03 -10.06
N PRO A 219 4.98 1.54 -8.90
CA PRO A 219 4.04 0.80 -8.06
C PRO A 219 2.84 0.31 -8.87
N LYS A 220 2.27 -0.83 -8.48
CA LYS A 220 0.97 -1.27 -9.02
C LYS A 220 -0.04 -0.12 -8.90
N GLY A 221 -0.86 0.02 -9.95
CA GLY A 221 -1.81 1.12 -10.07
C GLY A 221 -1.23 2.50 -10.44
N PHE A 222 0.08 2.71 -10.42
CA PHE A 222 0.67 3.93 -10.95
C PHE A 222 1.02 3.75 -12.44
N ASP A 223 0.15 4.27 -13.30
CA ASP A 223 0.45 4.44 -14.72
C ASP A 223 0.96 5.87 -14.95
N PRO A 224 2.26 6.08 -15.19
CA PRO A 224 2.81 7.40 -15.52
C PRO A 224 2.25 7.94 -16.85
N ARG A 225 1.55 7.10 -17.61
CA ARG A 225 0.92 7.41 -18.90
C ARG A 225 -0.61 7.52 -18.79
N ALA A 226 -1.16 7.47 -17.58
CA ALA A 226 -2.58 7.76 -17.33
C ALA A 226 -2.91 9.16 -17.89
N GLY A 227 -3.86 9.23 -18.82
CA GLY A 227 -4.22 10.47 -19.52
C GLY A 227 -3.62 10.63 -20.93
N LEU A 228 -2.78 9.71 -21.42
CA LEU A 228 -2.31 9.73 -22.82
C LEU A 228 -3.27 8.95 -23.73
N PRO A 229 -3.92 9.60 -24.72
CA PRO A 229 -4.91 8.94 -25.56
C PRO A 229 -4.33 7.82 -26.41
N GLY A 230 -4.95 6.64 -26.33
CA GLY A 230 -5.42 5.81 -27.45
C GLY A 230 -4.46 5.32 -28.54
N ASP A 231 -3.16 5.60 -28.49
CA ASP A 231 -2.21 5.16 -29.50
C ASP A 231 -1.23 4.11 -28.92
N PRO A 232 -1.46 2.81 -29.17
CA PRO A 232 -0.59 1.72 -28.75
C PRO A 232 0.86 1.85 -29.26
N ASP A 233 1.08 2.60 -30.34
CA ASP A 233 2.41 2.84 -30.92
C ASP A 233 3.14 3.99 -30.21
N LYS A 234 2.44 5.06 -29.81
CA LYS A 234 2.99 6.08 -28.89
C LYS A 234 3.27 5.53 -27.50
N HIS A 235 2.38 4.69 -26.97
CA HIS A 235 2.60 3.99 -25.70
C HIS A 235 3.83 3.06 -25.75
N ARG A 236 4.12 2.48 -26.93
CA ARG A 236 5.35 1.71 -27.20
C ARG A 236 6.58 2.60 -27.39
N GLN A 237 6.49 3.73 -28.07
CA GLN A 237 7.62 4.67 -28.21
C GLN A 237 8.04 5.27 -26.85
N LEU A 238 7.09 5.52 -25.96
CA LEU A 238 7.34 5.99 -24.59
C LEU A 238 7.80 4.89 -23.61
N GLN A 239 7.80 3.60 -24.00
CA GLN A 239 8.46 2.55 -23.20
C GLN A 239 9.97 2.79 -23.08
N GLY A 240 10.55 3.66 -23.92
CA GLY A 240 11.97 4.01 -23.92
C GLY A 240 12.38 5.00 -22.83
N ASP A 241 11.45 5.80 -22.29
CA ASP A 241 11.75 6.74 -21.19
C ASP A 241 11.70 5.97 -19.86
N GLN A 242 12.69 5.10 -19.65
CA GLN A 242 12.99 4.58 -18.33
C GLN A 242 13.41 5.78 -17.47
N PHE A 243 12.54 6.21 -16.55
CA PHE A 243 13.02 6.93 -15.39
C PHE A 243 14.03 6.00 -14.70
N GLU A 244 15.32 6.31 -14.83
CA GLU A 244 16.36 5.61 -14.08
C GLU A 244 16.15 5.90 -12.60
N LEU A 245 15.35 5.04 -11.95
CA LEU A 245 15.27 5.01 -10.50
C LEU A 245 16.66 4.60 -9.97
N PRO A 246 17.20 5.31 -8.97
CA PRO A 246 18.55 5.04 -8.47
C PRO A 246 18.67 3.58 -8.04
N VAL A 247 19.69 2.89 -8.57
CA VAL A 247 19.89 1.46 -8.33
C VAL A 247 20.45 1.24 -6.93
N MET A 248 19.58 0.94 -5.97
CA MET A 248 20.00 0.42 -4.68
C MET A 248 19.88 -1.10 -4.68
N HIS A 249 21.00 -1.77 -4.44
CA HIS A 249 21.04 -3.22 -4.24
C HIS A 249 21.89 -3.54 -3.02
N ALA A 250 21.43 -4.50 -2.23
CA ALA A 250 22.11 -4.97 -1.04
C ALA A 250 22.16 -6.50 -1.04
N ASN A 251 23.32 -7.08 -0.80
CA ASN A 251 23.49 -8.52 -0.68
C ASN A 251 24.11 -8.83 0.69
N SER A 252 23.60 -9.82 1.39
CA SER A 252 24.13 -10.25 2.69
C SER A 252 24.30 -11.76 2.69
N SER A 253 25.40 -12.25 3.25
CA SER A 253 25.62 -13.67 3.51
C SER A 253 26.10 -13.81 4.94
N SER A 254 25.49 -14.72 5.70
CA SER A 254 25.87 -14.99 7.08
C SER A 254 25.94 -16.48 7.36
N GLN A 255 26.80 -16.84 8.30
CA GLN A 255 27.05 -18.20 8.74
C GLN A 255 27.15 -18.22 10.27
N MET A 256 26.42 -19.14 10.89
CA MET A 256 26.55 -19.48 12.30
C MET A 256 26.91 -20.96 12.43
N THR A 257 28.00 -21.27 13.16
CA THR A 257 28.53 -22.64 13.28
C THR A 257 28.73 -23.02 14.74
N LEU A 258 28.24 -24.19 15.14
CA LEU A 258 28.45 -24.75 16.48
C LEU A 258 29.92 -25.14 16.65
N VAL A 259 30.57 -24.56 17.65
CA VAL A 259 31.98 -24.79 18.00
C VAL A 259 32.10 -25.82 19.12
N GLY A 260 31.14 -25.86 20.04
CA GLY A 260 31.15 -26.82 21.13
C GLY A 260 29.99 -26.69 22.11
N MET A 261 29.92 -27.66 23.01
CA MET A 261 28.92 -27.74 24.08
C MET A 261 29.65 -27.86 25.42
N LYS A 262 29.18 -27.15 26.44
CA LYS A 262 29.77 -27.16 27.78
C LYS A 262 28.68 -27.31 28.84
N PRO A 263 28.93 -28.03 29.95
CA PRO A 263 28.01 -28.03 31.08
C PRO A 263 27.83 -26.62 31.64
N PHE A 264 26.58 -26.27 31.97
CA PHE A 264 26.21 -24.99 32.55
C PHE A 264 25.57 -25.23 33.92
N ALA A 265 26.35 -24.99 34.98
CA ALA A 265 25.98 -25.32 36.35
C ALA A 265 25.30 -24.16 37.11
N ASP A 266 25.46 -22.93 36.65
CA ASP A 266 25.05 -21.75 37.40
C ASP A 266 23.56 -21.44 37.22
N ALA A 267 22.85 -21.32 38.34
CA ALA A 267 21.50 -20.78 38.36
C ALA A 267 21.56 -19.27 38.11
N VAL A 268 21.45 -18.87 36.84
CA VAL A 268 21.44 -17.46 36.48
C VAL A 268 20.02 -16.92 36.66
N THR A 269 19.87 -15.95 37.56
CA THR A 269 18.59 -15.30 37.84
C THR A 269 18.36 -14.15 36.86
N PRO A 270 17.22 -14.09 36.17
CA PRO A 270 16.91 -12.98 35.27
C PRO A 270 16.78 -11.65 36.05
N PRO A 271 17.18 -10.51 35.48
CA PRO A 271 16.91 -9.19 36.05
C PRO A 271 15.42 -8.92 36.24
N SER A 272 15.08 -8.08 37.21
CA SER A 272 13.67 -7.72 37.50
C SER A 272 13.08 -6.72 36.49
N ASN A 273 13.90 -6.03 35.70
CA ASN A 273 13.50 -4.95 34.79
C ASN A 273 13.39 -5.40 33.32
N LEU A 274 13.00 -6.64 33.07
CA LEU A 274 12.83 -7.15 31.72
C LEU A 274 11.46 -6.77 31.15
N THR A 275 11.45 -6.31 29.90
CA THR A 275 10.24 -6.16 29.09
C THR A 275 10.17 -7.26 28.04
N ASN A 276 8.95 -7.59 27.62
CA ASN A 276 8.70 -8.50 26.50
C ASN A 276 8.71 -7.72 25.17
N GLY A 277 9.16 -8.36 24.10
CA GLY A 277 9.13 -7.85 22.73
C GLY A 277 9.18 -8.98 21.69
N SER A 278 9.14 -8.59 20.42
CA SER A 278 9.25 -9.52 19.29
C SER A 278 10.67 -9.58 18.71
N ILE A 279 10.96 -10.62 17.93
CA ILE A 279 12.22 -10.74 17.17
C ILE A 279 12.34 -9.77 15.98
N ILE A 280 11.26 -9.05 15.66
CA ILE A 280 11.22 -8.00 14.63
C ILE A 280 12.23 -6.90 15.00
N ILE A 281 13.05 -6.52 14.02
CA ILE A 281 14.01 -5.42 14.15
C ILE A 281 13.23 -4.12 14.29
N THR A 282 13.61 -3.34 15.30
CA THR A 282 12.93 -2.07 15.59
C THR A 282 13.78 -0.94 15.03
N HIS A 283 13.25 -0.17 14.08
CA HIS A 283 13.99 0.96 13.55
C HIS A 283 14.17 2.05 14.62
N PRO A 284 15.37 2.62 14.78
CA PRO A 284 15.56 3.76 15.66
C PRO A 284 14.70 4.91 15.20
N LYS A 285 13.76 5.33 16.05
CA LYS A 285 13.19 6.67 15.92
C LYS A 285 14.36 7.63 16.09
N LEU A 286 14.59 8.46 15.09
CA LEU A 286 15.58 9.52 15.20
C LEU A 286 15.25 10.35 16.46
N PRO A 287 16.27 10.81 17.20
CA PRO A 287 16.02 11.55 18.43
C PRO A 287 15.16 12.78 18.12
N ALA A 288 14.20 13.03 18.99
CA ALA A 288 13.34 14.20 18.90
C ALA A 288 14.19 15.47 18.85
N LEU A 289 13.79 16.40 17.98
CA LEU A 289 14.45 17.69 17.85
C LEU A 289 13.69 18.73 18.66
N ASN A 290 14.42 19.67 19.25
CA ASN A 290 13.81 20.84 19.88
C ASN A 290 13.61 21.92 18.81
N LEU A 291 12.38 22.46 18.72
CA LEU A 291 12.04 23.50 17.76
C LEU A 291 12.98 24.70 17.82
N THR A 292 13.39 25.13 19.02
CA THR A 292 14.28 26.29 19.19
C THR A 292 15.64 26.11 18.51
N GLN A 293 16.12 24.87 18.40
CA GLN A 293 17.42 24.56 17.80
C GLN A 293 17.37 24.46 16.28
N ILE A 294 16.20 24.16 15.72
CA ILE A 294 16.04 23.87 14.29
C ILE A 294 15.22 24.92 13.54
N LYS A 295 14.76 25.96 14.23
CA LYS A 295 13.93 27.04 13.65
C LYS A 295 14.57 27.69 12.43
N ASP A 296 15.85 28.01 12.50
CA ASP A 296 16.58 28.62 11.38
C ASP A 296 16.72 27.65 10.19
N ALA A 297 16.89 26.36 10.47
CA ALA A 297 16.93 25.34 9.43
C ALA A 297 15.56 25.16 8.75
N ILE A 298 14.46 25.24 9.51
CA ILE A 298 13.10 25.23 8.95
C ILE A 298 12.89 26.46 8.04
N LEU A 299 13.21 27.66 8.52
CA LEU A 299 13.10 28.90 7.73
C LEU A 299 13.99 28.89 6.49
N GLY A 300 15.20 28.35 6.61
CA GLY A 300 16.13 28.16 5.51
C GLY A 300 15.57 27.23 4.43
N ASN A 301 14.96 26.11 4.84
CA ASN A 301 14.34 25.18 3.90
C ASN A 301 13.07 25.75 3.26
N LEU A 302 12.21 26.46 4.00
CA LEU A 302 11.06 27.18 3.42
C LEU A 302 11.51 28.18 2.35
N THR A 303 12.54 28.97 2.67
CA THR A 303 13.14 29.92 1.72
C THR A 303 13.76 29.21 0.52
N CYS A 304 14.43 28.07 0.73
CA CYS A 304 14.98 27.27 -0.35
C CYS A 304 13.90 26.76 -1.30
N VAL A 305 12.80 26.20 -0.77
CA VAL A 305 11.69 25.69 -1.59
C VAL A 305 11.07 26.82 -2.42
N ARG A 306 10.87 28.00 -1.82
CA ARG A 306 10.36 29.19 -2.50
C ARG A 306 11.29 29.72 -3.60
N ASN A 307 12.61 29.64 -3.39
CA ASN A 307 13.55 30.23 -4.34
C ASN A 307 13.80 29.34 -5.57
N HIS A 308 13.52 28.03 -5.48
CA HIS A 308 13.73 27.06 -6.56
C HIS A 308 12.42 26.73 -7.28
N ASN A 309 11.86 27.71 -7.99
CA ASN A 309 10.53 27.60 -8.62
C ASN A 309 10.59 27.19 -10.11
N ARG A 310 11.79 27.08 -10.69
CA ARG A 310 11.98 26.72 -12.10
C ARG A 310 11.98 25.20 -12.30
N LYS A 311 11.60 24.76 -13.50
CA LYS A 311 11.54 23.32 -13.83
C LYS A 311 12.93 22.66 -13.74
N GLU A 312 13.99 23.37 -14.13
CA GLU A 312 15.38 22.87 -14.04
C GLU A 312 15.86 22.71 -12.59
N GLU A 313 15.22 23.39 -11.62
CA GLU A 313 15.59 23.43 -10.20
C GLU A 313 14.75 22.47 -9.35
N SER A 314 13.93 21.63 -10.00
CA SER A 314 12.99 20.73 -9.32
C SER A 314 13.68 19.78 -8.34
N MET A 315 14.91 19.34 -8.62
CA MET A 315 15.64 18.42 -7.75
C MET A 315 16.07 19.10 -6.43
N GLN A 316 16.58 20.33 -6.52
CA GLN A 316 16.97 21.13 -5.36
C GLN A 316 15.73 21.51 -4.52
N ARG A 317 14.64 21.90 -5.19
CA ARG A 317 13.35 22.17 -4.54
C ARG A 317 12.86 20.95 -3.75
N GLN A 318 12.88 19.78 -4.37
CA GLN A 318 12.50 18.51 -3.73
C GLN A 318 13.41 18.20 -2.53
N GLN A 319 14.72 18.36 -2.67
CA GLN A 319 15.67 18.12 -1.58
C GLN A 319 15.40 19.03 -0.38
N CYS A 320 15.14 20.32 -0.60
CA CYS A 320 14.78 21.26 0.46
C CYS A 320 13.43 20.92 1.12
N PHE A 321 12.45 20.49 0.32
CA PHE A 321 11.17 20.01 0.85
C PHE A 321 11.35 18.74 1.70
N PHE A 322 12.16 17.77 1.26
CA PHE A 322 12.46 16.56 2.04
C PHE A 322 13.21 16.88 3.34
N GLN A 323 14.11 17.85 3.34
CA GLN A 323 14.79 18.30 4.55
C GLN A 323 13.82 18.96 5.53
N LEU A 324 12.92 19.83 5.04
CA LEU A 324 11.86 20.43 5.85
C LEU A 324 10.99 19.33 6.50
N PHE A 325 10.51 18.39 5.69
CA PHE A 325 9.74 17.23 6.14
C PHE A 325 10.48 16.44 7.22
N ALA A 326 11.76 16.10 6.99
CA ALA A 326 12.55 15.29 7.93
C ALA A 326 12.83 15.99 9.26
N LEU A 327 12.89 17.33 9.27
CA LEU A 327 12.99 18.11 10.50
C LEU A 327 11.67 18.09 11.28
N MET A 328 10.55 18.28 10.59
CA MET A 328 9.23 18.33 11.20
C MET A 328 8.76 16.97 11.75
N ASP A 329 9.11 15.87 11.09
CA ASP A 329 8.78 14.50 11.54
C ASP A 329 9.39 14.15 12.91
N ARG A 330 10.41 14.91 13.33
CA ARG A 330 11.13 14.71 14.59
C ARG A 330 10.70 15.67 15.69
N LEU A 331 9.73 16.54 15.45
CA LEU A 331 9.18 17.45 16.47
C LEU A 331 8.17 16.73 17.37
N SER A 332 8.04 17.20 18.61
CA SER A 332 6.94 16.82 19.49
C SER A 332 5.60 17.36 18.96
N GLU A 333 4.46 16.79 19.39
CA GLU A 333 3.14 17.32 19.02
C GLU A 333 2.97 18.79 19.44
N ASP A 334 3.50 19.16 20.62
CA ASP A 334 3.48 20.54 21.12
C ASP A 334 4.32 21.49 20.25
N ASP A 335 5.54 21.09 19.92
CA ASP A 335 6.44 21.88 19.06
C ASP A 335 5.87 22.02 17.64
N LEU A 336 5.28 20.95 17.11
CA LEU A 336 4.59 20.98 15.83
C LEU A 336 3.41 21.96 15.88
N GLY A 337 2.64 21.96 16.97
CA GLY A 337 1.55 22.91 17.22
C GLY A 337 2.02 24.37 17.21
N ILE A 338 3.17 24.66 17.84
CA ILE A 338 3.78 26.00 17.81
C ILE A 338 4.17 26.38 16.38
N LEU A 339 4.77 25.46 15.62
CA LEU A 339 5.18 25.70 14.24
C LEU A 339 3.97 25.99 13.34
N VAL A 340 2.91 25.19 13.47
CA VAL A 340 1.65 25.40 12.73
C VAL A 340 1.06 26.75 13.06
N HIS A 341 0.99 27.14 14.34
CA HIS A 341 0.47 28.44 14.73
C HIS A 341 1.27 29.62 14.15
N GLN A 342 2.59 29.45 13.96
CA GLN A 342 3.46 30.49 13.41
C GLN A 342 3.34 30.63 11.88
N HIS A 343 3.18 29.52 11.16
CA HIS A 343 3.33 29.48 9.70
C HIS A 343 2.06 29.16 8.92
N VAL A 344 1.08 28.49 9.54
CA VAL A 344 -0.21 28.16 8.90
C VAL A 344 -1.25 29.19 9.35
N LYS A 345 -1.40 30.23 8.54
CA LYS A 345 -2.34 31.34 8.79
C LYS A 345 -3.43 31.34 7.73
N VAL A 346 -4.59 31.87 8.08
CA VAL A 346 -5.69 32.10 7.13
C VAL A 346 -5.66 33.49 6.51
N ASN A 347 -5.02 34.44 7.19
CA ASN A 347 -4.81 35.80 6.71
C ASN A 347 -3.30 36.05 6.58
N TYR A 348 -2.88 36.53 5.42
CA TYR A 348 -1.49 36.80 5.09
C TYR A 348 -1.25 38.29 4.95
N SER A 349 -0.08 38.74 5.39
CA SER A 349 0.37 40.12 5.29
C SER A 349 1.00 40.41 3.92
N ASP A 350 1.61 39.38 3.31
CA ASP A 350 2.26 39.45 2.00
C ASP A 350 2.26 38.09 1.29
N SER A 351 2.69 38.09 0.02
CA SER A 351 2.77 36.87 -0.81
C SER A 351 3.82 35.86 -0.32
N VAL A 352 4.81 36.30 0.46
CA VAL A 352 5.85 35.43 1.00
C VAL A 352 5.28 34.60 2.16
N GLU A 353 4.47 35.21 3.00
CA GLU A 353 3.75 34.56 4.08
C GLU A 353 2.73 33.55 3.54
N GLU A 354 2.01 33.92 2.47
CA GLU A 354 1.11 33.00 1.76
C GLU A 354 1.86 31.79 1.18
N GLU A 355 2.98 32.00 0.50
CA GLU A 355 3.76 30.89 -0.08
C GLU A 355 4.36 29.98 1.00
N ASN A 356 4.86 30.54 2.10
CA ASN A 356 5.33 29.77 3.24
C ASN A 356 4.21 28.95 3.89
N CYS A 357 3.00 29.51 4.01
CA CYS A 357 1.83 28.78 4.50
C CYS A 357 1.50 27.60 3.59
N ASN A 358 1.47 27.83 2.27
CA ASN A 358 1.22 26.79 1.28
C ASN A 358 2.25 25.64 1.37
N ILE A 359 3.54 25.95 1.47
CA ILE A 359 4.61 24.94 1.62
C ILE A 359 4.44 24.19 2.95
N MET A 360 4.08 24.88 4.02
CA MET A 360 3.88 24.26 5.34
C MET A 360 2.68 23.31 5.34
N VAL A 361 1.57 23.65 4.70
CA VAL A 361 0.41 22.76 4.52
C VAL A 361 0.79 21.52 3.73
N ASP A 362 1.55 21.67 2.63
CA ASP A 362 2.04 20.54 1.85
C ASP A 362 2.94 19.61 2.69
N ALA A 363 3.84 20.19 3.49
CA ALA A 363 4.75 19.44 4.36
C ALA A 363 4.00 18.67 5.46
N LEU A 364 3.05 19.33 6.14
CA LEU A 364 2.19 18.71 7.15
C LEU A 364 1.30 17.60 6.56
N GLY A 365 0.75 17.84 5.38
CA GLY A 365 -0.02 16.84 4.65
C GLY A 365 0.83 15.62 4.27
N SER A 366 2.08 15.86 3.87
CA SER A 366 3.04 14.79 3.55
C SER A 366 3.51 14.00 4.78
N LEU A 367 3.59 14.62 5.96
CA LEU A 367 3.86 13.91 7.23
C LEU A 367 2.79 12.86 7.50
N GLY A 368 1.53 13.19 7.25
CA GLY A 368 0.40 12.28 7.45
C GLY A 368 0.23 11.78 8.90
N SER A 369 0.96 12.33 9.87
CA SER A 369 0.87 11.94 11.27
C SER A 369 -0.47 12.38 11.86
N ALA A 370 -0.98 11.66 12.86
CA ALA A 370 -2.26 12.00 13.50
C ALA A 370 -2.26 13.43 14.06
N ALA A 371 -1.13 13.88 14.63
CA ALA A 371 -0.94 15.24 15.11
C ALA A 371 -1.06 16.27 13.98
N ALA A 372 -0.33 16.07 12.87
CA ALA A 372 -0.37 16.97 11.72
C ALA A 372 -1.78 17.08 11.12
N GLN A 373 -2.47 15.94 10.99
CA GLN A 373 -3.85 15.92 10.50
C GLN A 373 -4.80 16.71 11.41
N ARG A 374 -4.77 16.48 12.74
CA ARG A 374 -5.60 17.23 13.70
C ARG A 374 -5.32 18.73 13.64
N LEU A 375 -4.04 19.11 13.55
CA LEU A 375 -3.64 20.51 13.47
C LEU A 375 -4.18 21.15 12.19
N LEU A 376 -3.98 20.55 11.01
CA LEU A 376 -4.52 21.05 9.74
C LEU A 376 -6.05 21.17 9.76
N THR A 377 -6.76 20.17 10.28
CA THR A 377 -8.22 20.22 10.42
C THR A 377 -8.64 21.43 11.26
N LYS A 378 -7.98 21.65 12.39
CA LYS A 378 -8.31 22.74 13.31
C LYS A 378 -7.93 24.11 12.78
N THR A 379 -6.82 24.26 12.05
CA THR A 379 -6.29 25.58 11.66
C THR A 379 -6.69 26.03 10.27
N VAL A 380 -7.05 25.09 9.37
CA VAL A 380 -7.46 25.40 8.00
C VAL A 380 -8.94 25.10 7.79
N LEU A 381 -9.37 23.86 8.00
CA LEU A 381 -10.73 23.43 7.62
C LEU A 381 -11.83 24.03 8.53
N GLN A 382 -11.58 24.11 9.84
CA GLN A 382 -12.55 24.57 10.82
C GLN A 382 -12.48 26.08 11.12
N VAL A 383 -11.48 26.79 10.60
CA VAL A 383 -11.29 28.23 10.85
C VAL A 383 -12.06 29.04 9.81
N ARG A 384 -12.76 30.08 10.27
CA ARG A 384 -13.42 31.05 9.39
C ARG A 384 -12.39 31.92 8.69
N GLY A 385 -12.60 32.19 7.40
CA GLY A 385 -11.75 33.06 6.59
C GLY A 385 -10.58 32.36 5.90
N ALA A 386 -10.45 31.03 6.01
CA ALA A 386 -9.51 30.28 5.18
C ALA A 386 -9.89 30.41 3.70
N SER A 387 -8.92 30.69 2.84
CA SER A 387 -9.17 30.79 1.39
C SER A 387 -9.51 29.42 0.79
N ALA A 388 -10.31 29.42 -0.27
CA ALA A 388 -10.69 28.19 -0.97
C ALA A 388 -9.47 27.40 -1.47
N GLN A 389 -8.44 28.10 -1.96
CA GLN A 389 -7.19 27.48 -2.39
C GLN A 389 -6.47 26.76 -1.26
N LEU A 390 -6.44 27.34 -0.05
CA LEU A 390 -5.79 26.74 1.12
C LEU A 390 -6.54 25.49 1.58
N ILE A 391 -7.88 25.56 1.65
CA ILE A 391 -8.72 24.41 2.00
C ILE A 391 -8.54 23.30 0.96
N GLN A 392 -8.57 23.62 -0.33
CA GLN A 392 -8.38 22.65 -1.40
C GLN A 392 -7.01 21.97 -1.30
N ARG A 393 -5.94 22.74 -1.07
CA ARG A 393 -4.58 22.21 -0.90
C ARG A 393 -4.49 21.25 0.28
N MET A 394 -5.08 21.62 1.42
CA MET A 394 -5.19 20.74 2.58
C MET A 394 -5.93 19.46 2.22
N LEU A 395 -7.15 19.55 1.65
CA LEU A 395 -7.97 18.39 1.30
C LEU A 395 -7.26 17.42 0.34
N ILE A 396 -6.55 17.95 -0.66
CA ILE A 396 -5.77 17.17 -1.62
C ILE A 396 -4.66 16.36 -0.95
N SER A 397 -4.07 16.85 0.14
CA SER A 397 -3.00 16.13 0.84
C SER A 397 -3.48 14.81 1.46
N PHE A 398 -4.77 14.67 1.73
CA PHE A 398 -5.36 13.44 2.28
C PHE A 398 -5.61 12.35 1.22
N VAL A 399 -5.56 12.69 -0.08
CA VAL A 399 -5.79 11.73 -1.20
C VAL A 399 -4.76 10.61 -1.22
N THR A 400 -3.51 10.94 -0.94
CA THR A 400 -2.37 10.02 -1.10
C THR A 400 -2.12 9.17 0.15
N MET A 401 -2.97 9.28 1.17
CA MET A 401 -2.81 8.54 2.41
C MET A 401 -3.18 7.06 2.21
N LYS A 402 -2.28 6.17 2.65
CA LYS A 402 -2.54 4.73 2.67
C LYS A 402 -3.49 4.32 3.79
N THR A 403 -3.47 5.05 4.91
CA THR A 403 -4.29 4.76 6.09
C THR A 403 -5.46 5.75 6.20
N PRO A 404 -6.57 5.35 6.83
CA PRO A 404 -7.68 6.25 7.09
C PRO A 404 -7.24 7.50 7.87
N PRO A 405 -7.78 8.68 7.57
CA PRO A 405 -7.52 9.88 8.35
C PRO A 405 -8.04 9.79 9.80
N VAL A 406 -7.57 10.71 10.64
CA VAL A 406 -8.06 10.84 12.03
C VAL A 406 -9.56 11.17 12.06
N LYS A 407 -10.25 10.68 13.08
CA LYS A 407 -11.71 10.80 13.23
C LYS A 407 -12.19 12.25 13.14
N GLU A 408 -11.44 13.19 13.72
CA GLU A 408 -11.73 14.61 13.71
C GLU A 408 -11.80 15.17 12.28
N PHE A 409 -10.89 14.75 11.40
CA PHE A 409 -10.92 15.14 9.99
C PHE A 409 -12.12 14.53 9.28
N VAL A 410 -12.41 13.24 9.48
CA VAL A 410 -13.55 12.56 8.85
C VAL A 410 -14.87 13.22 9.23
N MET A 411 -15.04 13.61 10.50
CA MET A 411 -16.23 14.34 10.95
C MET A 411 -16.34 15.72 10.30
N ALA A 412 -15.25 16.50 10.30
CA ALA A 412 -15.25 17.83 9.68
C ALA A 412 -15.51 17.78 8.16
N LEU A 413 -14.98 16.75 7.47
CA LEU A 413 -15.20 16.54 6.05
C LEU A 413 -16.66 16.16 5.76
N GLU A 414 -17.24 15.26 6.55
CA GLU A 414 -18.66 14.90 6.41
C GLU A 414 -19.58 16.10 6.65
N GLU A 415 -19.30 16.90 7.68
CA GLU A 415 -20.03 18.13 7.95
C GLU A 415 -19.93 19.11 6.78
N LEU A 416 -18.74 19.32 6.21
CA LEU A 416 -18.54 20.17 5.03
C LEU A 416 -19.32 19.69 3.81
N CYS A 417 -19.45 18.38 3.61
CA CYS A 417 -20.16 17.82 2.46
C CYS A 417 -21.68 17.94 2.57
N PHE A 418 -22.25 17.76 3.78
CA PHE A 418 -23.69 17.52 3.96
C PHE A 418 -24.43 18.47 4.91
N ALA A 419 -23.73 19.17 5.80
CA ALA A 419 -24.37 19.94 6.88
C ALA A 419 -24.00 21.42 6.87
N THR A 420 -22.75 21.74 6.60
CA THR A 420 -22.18 23.08 6.75
C THR A 420 -21.82 23.63 5.38
N LYS A 421 -22.41 24.77 5.06
CA LYS A 421 -22.06 25.54 3.87
C LYS A 421 -21.04 26.61 4.26
N ILE A 422 -19.82 26.53 3.72
CA ILE A 422 -18.84 27.61 3.88
C ILE A 422 -19.17 28.67 2.83
N GLU A 423 -19.48 29.88 3.28
CA GLU A 423 -19.74 31.02 2.40
C GLU A 423 -18.41 31.67 2.00
N PHE A 424 -18.22 31.86 0.70
CA PHE A 424 -17.12 32.60 0.11
C PHE A 424 -17.65 33.82 -0.64
N GLU A 425 -16.80 34.83 -0.84
CA GLU A 425 -17.16 36.01 -1.64
C GLU A 425 -17.44 35.64 -3.10
N ASP A 426 -16.65 34.71 -3.67
CA ASP A 426 -16.90 34.14 -5.00
C ASP A 426 -17.68 32.81 -4.89
N PRO A 427 -18.88 32.69 -5.48
CA PRO A 427 -19.60 31.42 -5.55
C PRO A 427 -18.83 30.27 -6.23
N LYS A 428 -17.84 30.57 -7.06
CA LYS A 428 -16.97 29.54 -7.67
C LYS A 428 -16.06 28.87 -6.63
N ASP A 429 -15.58 29.63 -5.65
CA ASP A 429 -14.72 29.13 -4.58
C ASP A 429 -15.47 28.14 -3.69
N GLU A 430 -16.72 28.46 -3.37
CA GLU A 430 -17.64 27.54 -2.68
C GLU A 430 -17.79 26.21 -3.45
N TRP A 431 -18.05 26.31 -4.77
CA TRP A 431 -18.24 25.14 -5.62
C TRP A 431 -16.96 24.29 -5.72
N ILE A 432 -15.78 24.91 -5.85
CA ILE A 432 -14.49 24.20 -5.92
C ILE A 432 -14.20 23.46 -4.61
N VAL A 433 -14.40 24.11 -3.47
CA VAL A 433 -14.17 23.52 -2.14
C VAL A 433 -15.12 22.36 -1.90
N HIS A 434 -16.41 22.57 -2.13
CA HIS A 434 -17.43 21.53 -1.95
C HIS A 434 -17.16 20.33 -2.85
N SER A 435 -16.89 20.57 -4.14
CA SER A 435 -16.63 19.49 -5.09
C SER A 435 -15.38 18.69 -4.70
N THR A 436 -14.31 19.38 -4.30
CA THR A 436 -13.10 18.72 -3.78
C THR A 436 -13.43 17.88 -2.55
N ALA A 437 -14.13 18.44 -1.57
CA ALA A 437 -14.49 17.76 -0.33
C ALA A 437 -15.30 16.47 -0.59
N VAL A 438 -16.31 16.54 -1.46
CA VAL A 438 -17.13 15.37 -1.84
C VAL A 438 -16.27 14.28 -2.48
N LEU A 439 -15.33 14.64 -3.34
CA LEU A 439 -14.44 13.67 -3.97
C LEU A 439 -13.46 13.03 -2.99
N ILE A 440 -12.91 13.82 -2.05
CA ILE A 440 -12.08 13.29 -0.95
C ILE A 440 -12.89 12.37 -0.06
N LEU A 441 -14.17 12.68 0.19
CA LEU A 441 -15.02 11.84 1.02
C LEU A 441 -15.17 10.43 0.45
N GLY A 442 -15.25 10.28 -0.87
CA GLY A 442 -15.24 8.98 -1.54
C GLY A 442 -13.95 8.20 -1.28
N VAL A 443 -12.78 8.85 -1.43
CA VAL A 443 -11.47 8.23 -1.13
C VAL A 443 -11.37 7.83 0.35
N VAL A 444 -11.85 8.68 1.26
CA VAL A 444 -11.86 8.39 2.70
C VAL A 444 -12.76 7.20 3.02
N ALA A 445 -13.93 7.10 2.38
CA ALA A 445 -14.84 5.97 2.56
C ALA A 445 -14.19 4.65 2.11
N ASP A 446 -13.47 4.65 0.98
CA ASP A 446 -12.70 3.49 0.53
C ASP A 446 -11.65 3.04 1.58
N ARG A 447 -10.87 3.99 2.12
CA ARG A 447 -9.86 3.69 3.15
C ARG A 447 -10.46 3.15 4.45
N LEU A 448 -11.66 3.60 4.81
CA LEU A 448 -12.35 3.14 6.02
C LEU A 448 -12.89 1.71 5.90
N LYS A 449 -13.00 1.11 4.70
CA LYS A 449 -13.51 -0.27 4.51
C LYS A 449 -12.78 -1.32 5.35
N GLU A 450 -11.48 -1.16 5.59
CA GLU A 450 -10.69 -2.14 6.33
C GLU A 450 -10.73 -1.94 7.84
N THR A 451 -10.97 -0.70 8.29
CA THR A 451 -10.77 -0.29 9.70
C THR A 451 -12.06 0.12 10.42
N ASP A 452 -13.01 0.72 9.71
CA ASP A 452 -14.31 1.17 10.22
C ASP A 452 -15.40 1.04 9.14
N LYS A 453 -15.82 -0.21 8.91
CA LYS A 453 -16.79 -0.58 7.87
C LYS A 453 -18.13 0.13 8.03
N GLU A 454 -18.59 0.33 9.26
CA GLU A 454 -19.90 0.91 9.52
C GLU A 454 -19.91 2.41 9.21
N ARG A 455 -18.84 3.12 9.57
CA ARG A 455 -18.66 4.51 9.17
C ARG A 455 -18.55 4.65 7.65
N ALA A 456 -17.78 3.77 7.01
CA ALA A 456 -17.62 3.77 5.56
C ALA A 456 -18.97 3.60 4.84
N LYS A 457 -19.76 2.58 5.23
CA LYS A 457 -21.13 2.38 4.71
C LYS A 457 -22.04 3.57 4.97
N SER A 458 -21.97 4.18 6.16
CA SER A 458 -22.80 5.34 6.47
C SER A 458 -22.46 6.56 5.59
N LEU A 459 -21.19 6.79 5.27
CA LEU A 459 -20.78 7.88 4.39
C LEU A 459 -21.24 7.62 2.95
N VAL A 460 -21.07 6.38 2.48
CA VAL A 460 -21.50 5.98 1.14
C VAL A 460 -23.02 6.03 1.00
N GLY A 461 -23.78 5.57 2.00
CA GLY A 461 -25.24 5.69 1.99
C GLY A 461 -25.69 7.14 1.82
N LYS A 462 -25.02 8.11 2.46
CA LYS A 462 -25.31 9.54 2.25
C LYS A 462 -24.98 10.03 0.85
N LEU A 463 -23.89 9.55 0.25
CA LEU A 463 -23.54 9.85 -1.14
C LEU A 463 -24.58 9.23 -2.10
N GLU A 464 -24.96 7.98 -1.89
CA GLU A 464 -26.00 7.25 -2.64
C GLU A 464 -27.35 7.97 -2.55
N ASP A 465 -27.78 8.37 -1.34
CA ASP A 465 -29.01 9.14 -1.12
C ASP A 465 -28.97 10.50 -1.85
N SER A 466 -27.80 11.17 -1.85
CA SER A 466 -27.61 12.45 -2.53
C SER A 466 -27.62 12.32 -4.06
N VAL A 467 -27.12 11.20 -4.59
CA VAL A 467 -27.15 10.88 -6.03
C VAL A 467 -28.55 10.39 -6.45
N GLY A 468 -29.17 9.52 -5.67
CA GLY A 468 -30.42 8.85 -6.01
C GLY A 468 -30.31 7.94 -7.25
N ILE A 469 -31.37 7.20 -7.53
CA ILE A 469 -31.52 6.47 -8.79
C ILE A 469 -32.00 7.44 -9.87
N HIS A 470 -31.44 7.33 -11.07
CA HIS A 470 -31.85 8.19 -12.18
C HIS A 470 -33.33 7.97 -12.56
N ASP A 471 -34.14 9.01 -12.39
CA ASP A 471 -35.54 9.05 -12.84
C ASP A 471 -35.72 10.01 -14.04
N PRO A 472 -36.01 9.50 -15.24
CA PRO A 472 -36.25 10.31 -16.43
C PRO A 472 -37.37 11.34 -16.29
N TRP A 473 -38.42 10.99 -15.55
CA TRP A 473 -39.55 11.90 -15.39
C TRP A 473 -39.16 13.11 -14.54
N HIS A 474 -38.50 12.86 -13.39
CA HIS A 474 -37.98 13.92 -12.54
C HIS A 474 -36.97 14.80 -13.28
N HIS A 475 -36.04 14.20 -14.05
CA HIS A 475 -35.07 14.96 -14.83
C HIS A 475 -35.71 15.81 -15.94
N ARG A 476 -36.75 15.33 -16.62
CA ARG A 476 -37.52 16.14 -17.58
C ARG A 476 -38.22 17.30 -16.88
N HIS A 477 -38.79 17.07 -15.71
CA HIS A 477 -39.44 18.12 -14.93
C HIS A 477 -38.45 19.21 -14.49
N LEU A 478 -37.27 18.83 -14.00
CA LEU A 478 -36.19 19.77 -13.67
C LEU A 478 -35.76 20.63 -14.87
N ARG A 479 -35.58 20.02 -16.06
CA ARG A 479 -35.27 20.76 -17.30
C ARG A 479 -36.34 21.78 -17.69
N SER A 480 -37.60 21.49 -17.38
CA SER A 480 -38.72 22.39 -17.70
C SER A 480 -38.91 23.52 -16.68
N THR A 481 -38.29 23.42 -15.51
CA THR A 481 -38.53 24.34 -14.38
C THR A 481 -37.33 25.21 -14.02
N LEU A 482 -36.11 24.72 -14.23
CA LEU A 482 -34.88 25.43 -13.93
C LEU A 482 -34.35 26.21 -15.13
N THR A 483 -33.57 27.25 -14.87
CA THR A 483 -32.76 27.93 -15.89
C THR A 483 -31.59 27.07 -16.36
N ASP A 484 -31.02 27.38 -17.52
CA ASP A 484 -29.85 26.67 -18.07
C ASP A 484 -28.64 26.70 -17.11
N ASP A 485 -28.42 27.80 -16.39
CA ASP A 485 -27.32 27.89 -15.42
C ASP A 485 -27.57 27.03 -14.18
N GLU A 486 -28.81 26.99 -13.68
CA GLU A 486 -29.18 26.19 -12.52
C GLU A 486 -29.10 24.69 -12.83
N ILE A 487 -29.52 24.28 -14.02
CA ILE A 487 -29.45 22.88 -14.42
C ILE A 487 -28.02 22.43 -14.70
N ASN A 488 -27.18 23.29 -15.27
CA ASN A 488 -25.75 23.01 -15.43
C ASN A 488 -25.07 22.82 -14.08
N LYS A 489 -25.33 23.69 -13.11
CA LYS A 489 -24.83 23.53 -11.72
C LYS A 489 -25.31 22.22 -11.11
N HIS A 490 -26.58 21.88 -11.30
CA HIS A 490 -27.15 20.61 -10.82
C HIS A 490 -26.44 19.40 -11.44
N TYR A 491 -26.19 19.40 -12.75
CA TYR A 491 -25.46 18.30 -13.41
C TYR A 491 -24.01 18.20 -12.96
N HIS A 492 -23.30 19.32 -12.79
CA HIS A 492 -21.93 19.29 -12.27
C HIS A 492 -21.87 18.71 -10.85
N HIS A 493 -22.79 19.10 -9.98
CA HIS A 493 -22.88 18.54 -8.63
C HIS A 493 -23.17 17.03 -8.65
N LYS A 494 -24.13 16.56 -9.47
CA LYS A 494 -24.40 15.13 -9.64
C LYS A 494 -23.20 14.37 -10.22
N ALA A 495 -22.48 14.95 -11.18
CA ALA A 495 -21.27 14.36 -11.75
C ALA A 495 -20.19 14.13 -10.68
N THR A 496 -19.94 15.14 -9.82
CA THR A 496 -19.00 15.02 -8.70
C THR A 496 -19.39 13.91 -7.72
N LEU A 497 -20.69 13.78 -7.41
CA LEU A 497 -21.16 12.71 -6.53
C LEU A 497 -20.98 11.32 -7.17
N LEU A 498 -21.27 11.17 -8.48
CA LEU A 498 -21.04 9.90 -9.21
C LEU A 498 -19.55 9.51 -9.21
N GLU A 499 -18.66 10.48 -9.44
CA GLU A 499 -17.21 10.26 -9.36
C GLU A 499 -16.75 9.91 -7.94
N SER A 500 -17.36 10.52 -6.92
CA SER A 500 -17.11 10.18 -5.52
C SER A 500 -17.55 8.75 -5.17
N LEU A 501 -18.70 8.29 -5.66
CA LEU A 501 -19.11 6.88 -5.55
C LEU A 501 -18.12 5.94 -6.25
N GLY A 502 -17.57 6.34 -7.39
CA GLY A 502 -16.48 5.63 -8.06
C GLY A 502 -15.21 5.55 -7.21
N ASN A 503 -14.81 6.65 -6.56
CA ASN A 503 -13.66 6.65 -5.65
C ASN A 503 -13.90 5.83 -4.37
N ALA A 504 -15.16 5.73 -3.92
CA ALA A 504 -15.53 4.91 -2.77
C ALA A 504 -15.55 3.41 -3.12
N GLU A 505 -15.90 3.04 -4.36
CA GLU A 505 -15.90 1.67 -4.88
C GLU A 505 -16.69 0.69 -3.98
N PHE A 506 -17.93 1.04 -3.63
CA PHE A 506 -18.83 0.16 -2.90
C PHE A 506 -19.75 -0.57 -3.86
N ASP A 507 -19.91 -1.88 -3.71
CA ASP A 507 -20.78 -2.69 -4.57
C ASP A 507 -22.23 -2.17 -4.60
N SER A 508 -22.74 -1.62 -3.48
CA SER A 508 -24.07 -1.01 -3.39
C SER A 508 -24.25 0.20 -4.31
N SER A 509 -23.16 0.88 -4.64
CA SER A 509 -23.17 2.06 -5.49
C SER A 509 -23.24 1.70 -6.97
N PHE A 510 -22.96 0.44 -7.35
CA PHE A 510 -22.97 0.00 -8.75
C PHE A 510 -24.34 0.20 -9.42
N ASP A 511 -25.43 -0.15 -8.73
CA ASP A 511 -26.80 0.02 -9.24
C ASP A 511 -27.16 1.51 -9.47
N HIS A 512 -26.64 2.39 -8.62
CA HIS A 512 -26.82 3.83 -8.77
C HIS A 512 -26.11 4.32 -10.04
N LEU A 513 -24.86 3.92 -10.26
CA LEU A 513 -24.09 4.27 -11.47
C LEU A 513 -24.75 3.72 -12.74
N LEU A 514 -25.19 2.46 -12.70
CA LEU A 514 -25.86 1.77 -13.80
C LEU A 514 -27.13 2.51 -14.24
N SER A 515 -27.91 3.02 -13.29
CA SER A 515 -29.15 3.75 -13.58
C SER A 515 -28.95 4.98 -14.47
N TYR A 516 -27.81 5.66 -14.36
CA TYR A 516 -27.46 6.80 -15.19
C TYR A 516 -26.95 6.41 -16.58
N ILE A 517 -26.34 5.24 -16.74
CA ILE A 517 -25.77 4.78 -18.01
C ILE A 517 -26.83 4.16 -18.90
N ASN A 518 -27.70 3.32 -18.33
CA ASN A 518 -28.73 2.59 -19.07
C ASN A 518 -29.87 3.47 -19.59
N ASN A 519 -29.84 4.77 -19.31
CA ASN A 519 -30.91 5.69 -19.64
C ASN A 519 -30.48 6.73 -20.67
N THR A 520 -31.07 6.69 -21.85
CA THR A 520 -30.80 7.66 -22.93
C THR A 520 -31.24 9.07 -22.58
N ASP A 521 -32.20 9.24 -21.66
CA ASP A 521 -32.63 10.56 -21.16
C ASP A 521 -31.62 11.20 -20.20
N SER A 522 -30.67 10.41 -19.66
CA SER A 522 -29.60 10.89 -18.79
C SER A 522 -28.67 11.84 -19.53
N PRO A 523 -28.32 13.02 -18.98
CA PRO A 523 -27.40 13.95 -19.62
C PRO A 523 -26.04 13.30 -19.94
N PRO A 524 -25.42 13.61 -21.09
CA PRO A 524 -24.15 12.99 -21.46
C PRO A 524 -23.00 13.21 -20.47
N LEU A 525 -22.99 14.34 -19.76
CA LEU A 525 -22.05 14.58 -18.65
C LEU A 525 -22.19 13.52 -17.55
N LEU A 526 -23.42 13.23 -17.11
CA LEU A 526 -23.67 12.27 -16.04
C LEU A 526 -23.36 10.83 -16.49
N ARG A 527 -23.69 10.47 -17.74
CA ARG A 527 -23.31 9.17 -18.31
C ARG A 527 -21.80 9.00 -18.31
N ARG A 528 -21.03 10.01 -18.74
CA ARG A 528 -19.55 9.96 -18.71
C ARG A 528 -18.98 9.82 -17.31
N SER A 529 -19.46 10.60 -16.33
CA SER A 529 -19.00 10.49 -14.94
C SER A 529 -19.34 9.12 -14.35
N ALA A 530 -20.52 8.56 -14.63
CA ALA A 530 -20.88 7.21 -14.22
C ALA A 530 -19.96 6.15 -14.88
N LEU A 531 -19.67 6.26 -16.18
CA LEU A 531 -18.73 5.37 -16.87
C LEU A 531 -17.31 5.49 -16.31
N SER A 532 -16.88 6.70 -15.90
CA SER A 532 -15.59 6.90 -15.23
C SER A 532 -15.54 6.15 -13.90
N ALA A 533 -16.61 6.26 -13.11
CA ALA A 533 -16.75 5.55 -11.85
C ALA A 533 -16.78 4.03 -12.02
N ILE A 534 -17.50 3.51 -13.02
CA ILE A 534 -17.61 2.06 -13.27
C ILE A 534 -16.27 1.40 -13.62
N ARG A 535 -15.33 2.14 -14.21
CA ARG A 535 -13.98 1.60 -14.47
C ARG A 535 -13.30 1.05 -13.21
N LYS A 536 -13.62 1.57 -12.04
CA LYS A 536 -12.99 1.18 -10.78
C LYS A 536 -13.36 -0.23 -10.33
N TYR A 537 -14.47 -0.79 -10.81
CA TYR A 537 -14.99 -2.07 -10.36
C TYR A 537 -14.39 -3.23 -11.17
N ASP A 538 -13.54 -4.08 -10.54
CA ASP A 538 -12.81 -5.17 -11.22
C ASP A 538 -13.67 -6.44 -11.50
N HIS A 539 -14.85 -6.26 -12.10
CA HIS A 539 -15.68 -7.38 -12.55
C HIS A 539 -16.04 -7.30 -14.03
N HIS A 540 -16.41 -8.45 -14.59
CA HIS A 540 -16.71 -8.56 -16.02
C HIS A 540 -17.89 -7.71 -16.46
N GLU A 541 -18.93 -7.58 -15.62
CA GLU A 541 -20.10 -6.75 -15.93
C GLU A 541 -19.74 -5.26 -16.11
N ALA A 542 -18.84 -4.71 -15.28
CA ALA A 542 -18.32 -3.36 -15.45
C ALA A 542 -17.57 -3.20 -16.79
N ALA A 543 -16.73 -4.17 -17.14
CA ALA A 543 -16.01 -4.19 -18.42
C ALA A 543 -16.97 -4.27 -19.62
N SER A 544 -18.00 -5.11 -19.55
CA SER A 544 -19.01 -5.27 -20.58
C SER A 544 -19.80 -3.99 -20.79
N LEU A 545 -20.25 -3.35 -19.71
CA LEU A 545 -20.99 -2.10 -19.79
C LEU A 545 -20.18 -0.95 -20.42
N LEU A 546 -18.89 -0.88 -20.09
CA LEU A 546 -17.95 0.06 -20.72
C LEU A 546 -17.78 -0.23 -22.21
N LEU A 547 -17.70 -1.51 -22.60
CA LEU A 547 -17.61 -1.92 -23.99
C LEU A 547 -18.89 -1.59 -24.76
N ASP A 548 -20.06 -1.95 -24.22
CA ASP A 548 -21.35 -1.68 -24.83
C ASP A 548 -21.57 -0.18 -25.04
N SER A 549 -21.27 0.63 -24.02
CA SER A 549 -21.33 2.08 -24.13
C SER A 549 -20.33 2.62 -25.17
N ALA A 550 -19.15 2.01 -25.31
CA ALA A 550 -18.15 2.40 -26.29
C ALA A 550 -18.55 2.09 -27.74
N LEU A 551 -19.44 1.12 -27.93
CA LEU A 551 -19.90 0.67 -29.24
C LEU A 551 -21.23 1.31 -29.65
N PHE A 552 -22.15 1.49 -28.69
CA PHE A 552 -23.57 1.68 -28.98
C PHE A 552 -24.22 2.90 -28.32
N ASP A 553 -23.55 3.66 -27.43
CA ASP A 553 -24.15 4.89 -26.88
C ASP A 553 -24.51 5.85 -28.04
N GLU A 554 -25.64 6.55 -27.94
CA GLU A 554 -26.14 7.44 -29.00
C GLU A 554 -25.19 8.62 -29.25
N GLU A 555 -24.51 9.10 -28.20
CA GLU A 555 -23.64 10.27 -28.22
C GLU A 555 -22.17 9.89 -28.45
N GLU A 556 -21.55 10.46 -29.49
CA GLU A 556 -20.18 10.09 -29.88
C GLU A 556 -19.15 10.34 -28.78
N HIS A 557 -19.27 11.46 -28.07
CA HIS A 557 -18.34 11.83 -27.01
C HIS A 557 -18.48 10.91 -25.77
N VAL A 558 -19.65 10.32 -25.55
CA VAL A 558 -19.85 9.29 -24.52
C VAL A 558 -19.24 7.97 -24.98
N ARG A 559 -19.47 7.55 -26.23
CA ARG A 559 -18.81 6.37 -26.83
C ARG A 559 -17.30 6.46 -26.73
N TYR A 560 -16.74 7.63 -27.06
CA TYR A 560 -15.30 7.85 -26.98
C TYR A 560 -14.77 7.76 -25.55
N HIS A 561 -15.45 8.40 -24.59
CA HIS A 561 -15.08 8.30 -23.18
C HIS A 561 -15.14 6.85 -22.67
N ALA A 562 -16.23 6.13 -22.96
CA ALA A 562 -16.38 4.73 -22.63
C ALA A 562 -15.26 3.86 -23.22
N ALA A 563 -14.86 4.12 -24.47
CA ALA A 563 -13.74 3.42 -25.09
C ALA A 563 -12.41 3.63 -24.36
N LEU A 564 -12.15 4.85 -23.90
CA LEU A 564 -10.95 5.16 -23.10
C LEU A 564 -10.98 4.44 -21.75
N GLN A 565 -12.11 4.49 -21.04
CA GLN A 565 -12.24 3.83 -19.75
C GLN A 565 -12.19 2.29 -19.89
N TYR A 566 -12.79 1.74 -20.93
CA TYR A 566 -12.69 0.31 -21.27
C TYR A 566 -11.25 -0.09 -21.48
N GLN A 567 -10.47 0.62 -22.31
CA GLN A 567 -9.05 0.28 -22.55
C GLN A 567 -8.17 0.27 -21.28
N ARG A 568 -8.59 1.01 -20.24
CA ARG A 568 -7.91 1.08 -18.95
C ARG A 568 -8.41 0.06 -17.93
N HIS A 569 -9.47 -0.69 -18.27
CA HIS A 569 -10.06 -1.67 -17.39
C HIS A 569 -9.21 -2.96 -17.35
N PRO A 570 -8.97 -3.57 -16.18
CA PRO A 570 -8.15 -4.79 -16.06
C PRO A 570 -8.66 -5.98 -16.88
N LYS A 571 -9.98 -6.07 -17.10
CA LYS A 571 -10.64 -7.10 -17.91
C LYS A 571 -10.83 -6.74 -19.39
N ALA A 572 -10.22 -5.65 -19.85
CA ALA A 572 -10.42 -5.17 -21.21
C ALA A 572 -9.79 -6.08 -22.26
N LEU A 573 -10.55 -6.33 -23.32
CA LEU A 573 -10.06 -6.97 -24.54
C LEU A 573 -9.65 -5.92 -25.57
N ASN A 574 -8.90 -6.34 -26.60
CA ASN A 574 -8.42 -5.42 -27.62
C ASN A 574 -9.58 -4.82 -28.45
N LEU A 575 -9.94 -3.57 -28.14
CA LEU A 575 -11.06 -2.86 -28.75
C LEU A 575 -10.93 -2.72 -30.28
N LEU A 576 -9.72 -2.53 -30.81
CA LEU A 576 -9.50 -2.42 -32.27
C LEU A 576 -9.82 -3.74 -32.97
N LYS A 577 -9.37 -4.87 -32.41
CA LYS A 577 -9.70 -6.20 -32.94
C LYS A 577 -11.20 -6.45 -32.89
N ILE A 578 -11.86 -6.06 -31.80
CA ILE A 578 -13.32 -6.20 -31.65
C ILE A 578 -14.06 -5.37 -32.71
N LYS A 579 -13.70 -4.10 -32.91
CA LYS A 579 -14.28 -3.24 -33.96
C LYS A 579 -14.03 -3.77 -35.38
N GLN A 580 -12.82 -4.26 -35.65
CA GLN A 580 -12.48 -4.86 -36.95
C GLN A 580 -13.26 -6.15 -37.20
N SER A 581 -13.40 -7.02 -36.20
CA SER A 581 -14.19 -8.24 -36.32
C SER A 581 -15.69 -7.97 -36.52
N MET A 582 -16.24 -6.94 -35.86
CA MET A 582 -17.60 -6.47 -36.12
C MET A 582 -17.77 -5.91 -37.55
N ALA A 583 -16.84 -5.07 -38.00
CA ALA A 583 -16.88 -4.51 -39.35
C ALA A 583 -16.74 -5.60 -40.43
N ASN A 584 -15.98 -6.65 -40.14
CA ASN A 584 -15.78 -7.80 -41.04
C ASN A 584 -16.91 -8.85 -40.95
N GLY A 585 -17.93 -8.63 -40.10
CA GLY A 585 -19.06 -9.54 -39.94
C GLY A 585 -18.71 -10.90 -39.34
N SER A 586 -17.52 -11.06 -38.75
CA SER A 586 -17.03 -12.33 -38.18
C SER A 586 -17.54 -12.58 -36.75
N ILE A 587 -18.17 -11.58 -36.14
CA ILE A 587 -18.84 -11.65 -34.83
C ILE A 587 -20.27 -11.15 -35.03
N SER A 588 -21.27 -11.99 -34.75
CA SER A 588 -22.66 -11.53 -34.56
C SER A 588 -22.76 -10.85 -33.21
N ILE A 589 -23.42 -9.68 -33.13
CA ILE A 589 -23.66 -8.94 -31.88
C ILE A 589 -24.28 -9.86 -30.82
N ASP A 590 -25.13 -10.79 -31.25
CA ASP A 590 -25.81 -11.76 -30.38
C ASP A 590 -24.84 -12.77 -29.74
N HIS A 591 -23.76 -13.16 -30.44
CA HIS A 591 -22.84 -14.20 -29.96
C HIS A 591 -21.79 -13.67 -28.96
N TYR A 592 -21.52 -12.36 -28.97
CA TYR A 592 -20.59 -11.74 -28.02
C TYR A 592 -21.25 -11.48 -26.66
N LEU A 593 -22.56 -11.22 -26.66
CA LEU A 593 -23.39 -11.10 -25.46
C LEU A 593 -23.69 -12.49 -24.86
N ASP A 594 -23.99 -13.51 -25.67
CA ASP A 594 -24.27 -14.88 -25.20
C ASP A 594 -23.09 -15.55 -24.45
N ASP A 595 -21.83 -15.29 -24.83
CA ASP A 595 -20.65 -15.80 -24.11
C ASP A 595 -20.37 -15.05 -22.78
N LEU A 596 -21.03 -13.92 -22.54
CA LEU A 596 -20.99 -13.11 -21.31
C LEU A 596 -22.29 -13.24 -20.47
N GLU A 597 -23.39 -13.70 -21.07
CA GLU A 597 -24.71 -13.92 -20.46
C GLU A 597 -24.80 -15.23 -19.66
N ARG A 598 -24.07 -15.28 -18.54
CA ARG A 598 -24.54 -16.14 -17.42
C ARG A 598 -25.20 -15.41 -16.27
N ASN A 599 -25.33 -14.09 -16.32
CA ASN A 599 -26.25 -13.30 -15.48
C ASN A 599 -26.33 -11.84 -15.97
N SER A 600 -27.39 -11.48 -16.68
CA SER A 600 -28.11 -10.18 -16.60
C SER A 600 -28.91 -9.92 -17.89
N HIS A 601 -30.14 -9.45 -17.73
CA HIS A 601 -31.07 -9.18 -18.83
C HIS A 601 -30.77 -7.83 -19.49
N LEU A 602 -30.03 -7.81 -20.60
CA LEU A 602 -29.86 -6.62 -21.44
C LEU A 602 -30.68 -6.74 -22.73
N ARG A 603 -31.44 -5.69 -23.05
CA ARG A 603 -32.49 -5.71 -24.09
C ARG A 603 -31.94 -5.30 -25.45
N GLN A 604 -32.09 -6.15 -26.46
CA GLN A 604 -31.91 -5.81 -27.88
C GLN A 604 -32.83 -4.64 -28.30
N ARG A 605 -32.25 -3.54 -28.84
CA ARG A 605 -33.00 -2.50 -29.57
C ARG A 605 -32.78 -2.64 -31.08
N ARG A 606 -33.87 -2.79 -31.85
CA ARG A 606 -33.90 -2.79 -33.32
C ARG A 606 -34.21 -1.41 -33.88
N GLY A 607 -33.50 -1.01 -34.94
CA GLY A 607 -34.04 -0.15 -36.01
C GLY A 607 -33.12 0.96 -36.50
N VAL A 608 -32.49 0.77 -37.66
CA VAL A 608 -31.85 1.83 -38.46
C VAL A 608 -32.84 2.28 -39.55
N LYS A 609 -33.31 3.53 -39.48
CA LYS A 609 -33.78 4.33 -40.64
C LYS A 609 -32.56 5.13 -41.14
N GLY A 610 -32.35 5.52 -42.38
CA GLY A 610 -33.04 5.44 -43.66
C GLY A 610 -32.13 6.24 -44.62
N ILE A 611 -31.94 5.76 -45.85
CA ILE A 611 -31.00 6.33 -46.83
C ILE A 611 -31.56 7.67 -47.32
N PHE A 612 -30.70 8.71 -47.33
CA PHE A 612 -30.83 10.08 -47.88
C PHE A 612 -30.78 11.21 -46.83
N ASP A 613 -29.57 11.52 -46.34
CA ASP A 613 -29.24 12.79 -45.66
C ASP A 613 -28.04 13.48 -46.35
N PRO A 614 -27.94 14.83 -46.29
CA PRO A 614 -26.89 15.64 -46.92
C PRO A 614 -25.47 15.29 -46.43
N ILE A 615 -24.45 15.64 -47.22
CA ILE A 615 -23.04 15.41 -46.85
C ILE A 615 -22.66 16.40 -45.74
N GLU A 616 -22.73 15.94 -44.49
CA GLU A 616 -22.13 16.61 -43.35
C GLU A 616 -20.63 16.26 -43.28
N LEU A 617 -19.79 17.28 -43.36
CA LEU A 617 -18.35 17.16 -43.16
C LEU A 617 -18.03 17.59 -41.73
N CYS A 618 -17.89 16.59 -40.85
CA CYS A 618 -17.46 16.77 -39.47
C CYS A 618 -15.94 16.62 -39.40
N LEU A 619 -15.22 17.74 -39.23
CA LEU A 619 -13.76 17.74 -39.06
C LEU A 619 -13.43 17.55 -37.57
N ASN A 620 -13.08 16.31 -37.21
CA ASN A 620 -12.62 15.95 -35.87
C ASN A 620 -11.14 16.31 -35.70
N LEU A 621 -10.84 17.42 -35.02
CA LEU A 621 -9.49 17.72 -34.55
C LEU A 621 -9.14 16.80 -33.35
N PRO A 622 -7.85 16.48 -33.12
CA PRO A 622 -7.46 15.70 -31.95
C PRO A 622 -7.97 16.40 -30.68
N GLY A 623 -8.85 15.70 -29.95
CA GLY A 623 -9.39 16.19 -28.70
C GLY A 623 -8.29 16.37 -27.65
N ILE A 624 -8.50 17.33 -26.74
CA ILE A 624 -7.69 17.50 -25.54
C ILE A 624 -8.37 16.68 -24.45
N ASP A 625 -7.75 15.57 -24.05
CA ASP A 625 -8.10 14.86 -22.83
C ASP A 625 -7.32 15.49 -21.67
N TRP A 626 -8.02 16.23 -20.80
CA TRP A 626 -7.43 16.75 -19.58
C TRP A 626 -7.96 15.94 -18.40
N GLN A 627 -7.20 14.92 -18.00
CA GLN A 627 -7.45 14.19 -16.77
C GLN A 627 -6.37 14.52 -15.75
N LYS A 628 -6.79 15.08 -14.61
CA LYS A 628 -5.96 15.29 -13.44
C LYS A 628 -6.19 14.12 -12.47
N LYS A 629 -5.26 13.17 -12.49
CA LYS A 629 -5.16 12.15 -11.46
C LYS A 629 -4.25 12.65 -10.34
N ILE A 630 -4.73 12.60 -9.10
CA ILE A 630 -3.96 12.89 -7.91
C ILE A 630 -3.74 11.56 -7.19
N GLY A 631 -2.49 11.09 -7.09
CA GLY A 631 -2.17 9.78 -6.50
C GLY A 631 -2.09 8.63 -7.52
N THR A 632 -2.14 7.38 -7.06
CA THR A 632 -2.11 6.16 -7.90
C THR A 632 -3.54 5.66 -8.22
N ASN A 633 -3.71 4.59 -9.02
CA ASN A 633 -5.05 4.02 -9.28
C ASN A 633 -5.64 3.42 -7.99
N ASP A 634 -4.75 2.90 -7.14
CA ASP A 634 -5.06 2.21 -5.90
C ASP A 634 -5.21 3.23 -4.76
N ILE A 635 -4.41 4.31 -4.79
CA ILE A 635 -4.31 5.33 -3.75
C ILE A 635 -4.33 6.72 -4.38
N GLY A 636 -5.49 7.11 -4.89
CA GLY A 636 -5.67 8.38 -5.58
C GLY A 636 -7.11 8.73 -5.91
N ALA A 637 -7.31 9.99 -6.29
CA ALA A 637 -8.55 10.50 -6.85
C ALA A 637 -8.33 10.83 -8.33
N GLU A 638 -9.28 10.48 -9.18
CA GLU A 638 -9.23 10.78 -10.62
C GLU A 638 -10.28 11.83 -10.94
N PHE A 639 -9.86 12.88 -11.65
CA PHE A 639 -10.71 13.95 -12.15
C PHE A 639 -10.41 14.17 -13.61
N GLY A 640 -11.39 14.56 -14.42
CA GLY A 640 -11.04 14.99 -15.77
C GLY A 640 -12.18 15.45 -16.65
N LEU A 641 -11.78 16.15 -17.70
CA LEU A 641 -12.63 16.68 -18.75
C LEU A 641 -12.05 16.21 -20.09
N VAL A 642 -12.83 15.43 -20.83
CA VAL A 642 -12.52 15.13 -22.23
C VAL A 642 -13.18 16.19 -23.10
N VAL A 643 -12.36 17.02 -23.76
CA VAL A 643 -12.80 18.06 -24.70
C VAL A 643 -12.46 17.65 -26.12
N ARG A 644 -13.45 17.60 -27.00
CA ARG A 644 -13.22 17.50 -28.45
C ARG A 644 -13.54 18.83 -29.10
N ASN A 645 -12.69 19.26 -30.03
CA ASN A 645 -13.03 20.32 -30.96
C ASN A 645 -13.73 19.67 -32.15
N ILE A 646 -15.04 19.88 -32.26
CA ILE A 646 -15.85 19.43 -33.38
C ILE A 646 -16.12 20.66 -34.26
N PHE A 647 -15.73 20.60 -35.53
CA PHE A 647 -16.05 21.63 -36.51
C PHE A 647 -17.10 21.06 -37.48
N ASP A 648 -18.35 21.51 -37.34
CA ASP A 648 -19.45 21.09 -38.21
C ASP A 648 -19.55 22.01 -39.42
N PHE A 649 -19.34 21.47 -40.62
CA PHE A 649 -19.46 22.18 -41.88
C PHE A 649 -20.66 21.65 -42.68
N ASN A 650 -21.64 22.51 -42.93
CA ASN A 650 -22.87 22.15 -43.65
C ASN A 650 -22.81 22.72 -45.09
N ILE A 651 -22.60 21.86 -46.10
CA ILE A 651 -22.57 22.27 -47.51
C ILE A 651 -23.93 21.98 -48.14
N GLY A 652 -24.77 23.02 -48.26
CA GLY A 652 -26.00 22.94 -49.06
C GLY A 652 -25.72 23.15 -50.55
N LEU A 653 -26.45 22.42 -51.41
CA LEU A 653 -26.54 22.71 -52.84
C LEU A 653 -27.17 24.10 -53.04
N LEU A 654 -26.45 25.02 -53.71
CA LEU A 654 -27.04 26.23 -54.27
C LEU A 654 -28.11 25.83 -55.30
N THR A 655 -29.38 26.05 -54.99
CA THR A 655 -30.43 26.06 -56.00
C THR A 655 -30.20 27.26 -56.90
N ALA A 656 -29.76 27.01 -58.14
CA ALA A 656 -29.82 27.99 -59.21
C ALA A 656 -31.30 28.27 -59.56
N ILE A 657 -31.63 29.55 -59.75
CA ILE A 657 -32.87 30.03 -60.38
C ILE A 657 -32.81 29.74 -61.87
#